data_AF-A0A7J4TJU3-F1
#
_entry.id   AF-A0A7J4TJU3-F1
#
_cell.length_a   1.000
_cell.length_b   1.000
_cell.length_c   1.000
_cell.angle_alpha   90.00
_cell.angle_beta   90.00
_cell.angle_gamma   90.00
#
_symmetry.space_group_name_H-M   'P 1'
#
loop_
_entity.id
_entity.type
_entity.pdbx_description
1 polymer ?
#
loop_
_entity_poly.entity_id
_entity_poly.type
_entity_poly.pdbx_seq_one_letter_code
_entity_poly.pdbx_strand_id
1 'polypeptide(L)'
;MGYFETLEEGTAQAYEVAKAARKKGHDIETEPEIPLAKNLAERVEGLVGPPGIAKHIKELEEEMSREEVAFEVAREIVTSDEVMKADPGNKDQYKIKEEAADQAVRTALSILTEGVVAAPLEGIDRVAIKRNFDQSWYLAIYFTGPIRSAGGTASALAVLIADYIRLSMNLDIYKPTDREIERYVEEAELYESEVTNLQYSPSPDEVRSAAKHIPVEVTGEPTDQVEVSHRDLERVETNHLRGGALLALVEGVIQKAPKVLKYAKMLKIEGWDWLGDLSKTKKSDNNDGTDEESKEETPKVDDKYMRDIIGGRPVLAYPQTKGGFRLRYGRSRNTGLAAMGVHPATMEILEFLAVGTQMKIERPGKGNCVVPCDSIDGPIVKLRNGDVVNVGSVEEARKIRSQVVEIIYLGDMLVAFGEFLRNNHQLLPAGWCEEWWIQLLQKSANYNDGQEEELNQYLQERITARGAFDLSKQYQIPLHPDYTYFYHDVTRKDLNTLRSWLNHDIDDINIEDDLKVNIGPEKRILESVGVPHRIREGKIVLAQDDAYALLNTINQPLNTEDDISTLEALNQVSPVEIMAKAPTYLGGRVGRPEKTKERMMKPAPHALFPIGTNGGNRRNIVEAAKKGSITVDIARCKCTNPECGVGSMQAICPVCGARTVPTSSGKKRINVANLLRKAYKNAGVRKLDEIKGVQGMISEEKFPEPLEKGILRAKNGVYTFKDATIRHDSTDLPLTHFIPREIDVSPGKLREMGYTHDIKGEELKNDDQVVELRIQDLVISEACAEYLMRVSHFIDDLLKNFYEMEPFYNVKTKGDLVGHLAVGLAPHTSAGVLGRIIGFTKAAACYAHPYFHSAKRRNCDSDEDSVMLLMDALLNFSKVYLPSSRGGRMDAPLVLSSRIDPEEIDDESHNLDTMEMLPLELYQKTMENAKPADVVDMVDNVKKRLGKDEQYHGLIYSHETSSIHQGPKICLYKTLPTMKEKVNEQIRLAERIRAVDQKGVVEGVLNSHFLPDMAGNIRAFARQKVRCTKCNKKYRRIPLTGECTCGGNLILSISKGSVTKYLEISKELASRYPIDP
;
A
#
# COMPACT_ATOMS: atom_id res chain seq x y z
N MET A 1 11.05 -14.98 -30.21
CA MET A 1 10.54 -15.42 -28.90
C MET A 1 9.71 -14.31 -28.32
N GLY A 2 8.52 -14.64 -27.85
CA GLY A 2 7.64 -13.73 -27.11
C GLY A 2 8.24 -13.34 -25.75
N TYR A 3 7.70 -12.28 -25.17
CA TYR A 3 8.15 -11.78 -23.87
C TYR A 3 8.05 -12.83 -22.74
N PHE A 4 6.89 -13.48 -22.61
CA PHE A 4 6.70 -14.51 -21.59
C PHE A 4 7.59 -15.74 -21.80
N GLU A 5 7.81 -16.16 -23.05
CA GLU A 5 8.72 -17.27 -23.38
C GLU A 5 10.13 -16.99 -22.84
N THR A 6 10.62 -15.75 -22.98
CA THR A 6 11.94 -15.36 -22.46
C THR A 6 12.01 -15.46 -20.93
N LEU A 7 10.95 -15.06 -20.23
CA LEU A 7 10.88 -15.18 -18.77
C LEU A 7 10.76 -16.63 -18.32
N GLU A 8 9.97 -17.45 -19.02
CA GLU A 8 9.80 -18.86 -18.75
C GLU A 8 11.12 -19.64 -18.95
N GLU A 9 11.87 -19.34 -20.01
CA GLU A 9 13.20 -19.94 -20.26
C GLU A 9 14.20 -19.58 -19.16
N GLY A 10 14.30 -18.29 -18.80
CA GLY A 10 15.17 -17.85 -17.71
C GLY A 10 14.79 -18.47 -16.36
N THR A 11 13.49 -18.65 -16.12
CA THR A 11 12.97 -19.32 -14.91
C THR A 11 13.34 -20.79 -14.92
N ALA A 12 13.12 -21.50 -16.04
CA ALA A 12 13.48 -22.90 -16.19
C ALA A 12 14.98 -23.13 -15.97
N GLN A 13 15.84 -22.27 -16.54
CA GLN A 13 17.29 -22.32 -16.32
C GLN A 13 17.65 -22.17 -14.83
N ALA A 14 17.03 -21.21 -14.13
CA ALA A 14 17.27 -21.01 -12.70
C ALA A 14 16.84 -22.23 -11.87
N TYR A 15 15.68 -22.82 -12.19
CA TYR A 15 15.21 -24.05 -11.54
C TYR A 15 16.13 -25.23 -11.79
N GLU A 16 16.65 -25.43 -13.01
CA GLU A 16 17.57 -26.53 -13.30
C GLU A 16 18.87 -26.43 -12.49
N VAL A 17 19.45 -25.23 -12.38
CA VAL A 17 20.63 -25.00 -11.53
C VAL A 17 20.29 -25.24 -10.05
N ALA A 18 19.14 -24.75 -9.57
CA ALA A 18 18.73 -24.95 -8.18
C ALA A 18 18.45 -26.42 -7.84
N LYS A 19 17.82 -27.18 -8.76
CA LYS A 19 17.62 -28.63 -8.63
C LYS A 19 18.96 -29.36 -8.58
N ALA A 20 19.90 -29.02 -9.46
CA ALA A 20 21.24 -29.62 -9.44
C ALA A 20 21.97 -29.37 -8.11
N ALA A 21 21.86 -28.16 -7.55
CA ALA A 21 22.42 -27.83 -6.24
C ALA A 21 21.74 -28.61 -5.10
N ARG A 22 20.40 -28.60 -5.03
CA ARG A 22 19.62 -29.30 -3.99
C ARG A 22 19.81 -30.81 -4.01
N LYS A 23 19.98 -31.42 -5.20
CA LYS A 23 20.27 -32.86 -5.35
C LYS A 23 21.59 -33.31 -4.71
N LYS A 24 22.53 -32.39 -4.46
CA LYS A 24 23.75 -32.70 -3.68
C LYS A 24 23.43 -33.04 -2.21
N GLY A 25 22.21 -32.72 -1.75
CA GLY A 25 21.67 -33.18 -0.47
C GLY A 25 22.27 -32.49 0.76
N HIS A 26 22.87 -31.30 0.57
CA HIS A 26 23.42 -30.49 1.65
C HIS A 26 22.36 -29.71 2.44
N ASP A 27 21.21 -29.40 1.80
CA ASP A 27 20.02 -28.89 2.47
C ASP A 27 19.16 -30.03 3.03
N ILE A 28 18.01 -29.71 3.61
CA ILE A 28 17.08 -30.72 4.15
C ILE A 28 16.24 -31.42 3.06
N GLU A 29 15.92 -30.70 1.98
CA GLU A 29 15.20 -31.21 0.83
C GLU A 29 16.10 -31.25 -0.41
N THR A 30 15.85 -32.25 -1.27
CA THR A 30 16.65 -32.51 -2.47
C THR A 30 16.13 -31.80 -3.72
N GLU A 31 15.01 -31.10 -3.61
CA GLU A 31 14.38 -30.34 -4.70
C GLU A 31 14.02 -28.93 -4.17
N PRO A 32 13.93 -27.91 -5.04
CA PRO A 32 13.40 -26.60 -4.65
C PRO A 32 11.95 -26.71 -4.14
N GLU A 33 11.66 -26.04 -3.03
CA GLU A 33 10.38 -26.19 -2.31
C GLU A 33 9.31 -25.16 -2.74
N ILE A 34 9.64 -24.29 -3.70
CA ILE A 34 8.74 -23.29 -4.28
C ILE A 34 8.21 -23.83 -5.62
N PRO A 35 6.99 -24.38 -5.68
CA PRO A 35 6.36 -24.80 -6.93
C PRO A 35 6.08 -23.62 -7.85
N LEU A 36 6.15 -23.87 -9.15
CA LEU A 36 5.71 -22.93 -10.19
C LEU A 36 4.21 -23.05 -10.38
N ALA A 37 3.55 -21.90 -10.55
CA ALA A 37 2.16 -21.81 -10.99
C ALA A 37 2.08 -20.86 -12.18
N LYS A 38 1.35 -21.26 -13.22
CA LYS A 38 1.11 -20.44 -14.42
C LYS A 38 -0.17 -19.63 -14.37
N ASN A 39 -1.14 -20.07 -13.56
CA ASN A 39 -2.50 -19.55 -13.50
C ASN A 39 -3.09 -19.72 -12.09
N LEU A 40 -4.27 -19.15 -11.87
CA LEU A 40 -5.02 -19.19 -10.62
C LEU A 40 -5.21 -20.62 -10.12
N ALA A 41 -5.67 -21.50 -11.01
CA ALA A 41 -5.99 -22.88 -10.68
C ALA A 41 -4.76 -23.64 -10.12
N GLU A 42 -3.60 -23.48 -10.76
CA GLU A 42 -2.33 -24.04 -10.27
C GLU A 42 -1.85 -23.39 -8.96
N ARG A 43 -2.13 -22.09 -8.73
CA ARG A 43 -1.84 -21.44 -7.44
C ARG A 43 -2.68 -22.05 -6.32
N VAL A 44 -3.97 -22.26 -6.56
CA VAL A 44 -4.90 -22.90 -5.61
C VAL A 44 -4.42 -24.32 -5.29
N GLU A 45 -4.11 -25.12 -6.30
CA GLU A 45 -3.59 -26.49 -6.10
C GLU A 45 -2.26 -26.48 -5.32
N GLY A 46 -1.33 -25.59 -5.68
CA GLY A 46 -0.02 -25.50 -5.04
C GLY A 46 -0.06 -25.02 -3.58
N LEU A 47 -1.07 -24.24 -3.20
CA LEU A 47 -1.23 -23.71 -1.84
C LEU A 47 -2.08 -24.63 -0.95
N VAL A 48 -3.28 -24.98 -1.41
CA VAL A 48 -4.29 -25.67 -0.58
C VAL A 48 -4.72 -27.02 -1.15
N GLY A 49 -4.47 -27.31 -2.43
CA GLY A 49 -4.96 -28.52 -3.09
C GLY A 49 -6.50 -28.51 -3.25
N PRO A 50 -7.14 -29.68 -3.42
CA PRO A 50 -6.55 -31.02 -3.50
C PRO A 50 -5.82 -31.27 -4.84
N PRO A 51 -4.98 -32.32 -4.94
CA PRO A 51 -4.28 -32.65 -6.18
C PRO A 51 -5.25 -32.88 -7.36
N GLY A 52 -4.95 -32.32 -8.52
CA GLY A 52 -5.79 -32.39 -9.72
C GLY A 52 -6.89 -31.33 -9.80
N ILE A 53 -7.11 -30.53 -8.75
CA ILE A 53 -8.16 -29.50 -8.75
C ILE A 53 -7.92 -28.41 -9.80
N ALA A 54 -6.66 -28.13 -10.16
CA ALA A 54 -6.36 -27.07 -11.12
C ALA A 54 -6.97 -27.35 -12.50
N LYS A 55 -6.98 -28.61 -12.94
CA LYS A 55 -7.59 -29.00 -14.22
C LYS A 55 -9.10 -28.80 -14.18
N HIS A 56 -9.71 -29.16 -13.06
CA HIS A 56 -11.16 -29.08 -12.87
C HIS A 56 -11.68 -27.65 -12.77
N ILE A 57 -10.96 -26.77 -12.04
CA ILE A 57 -11.27 -25.34 -11.98
C ILE A 57 -11.33 -24.74 -13.39
N LYS A 58 -10.34 -25.04 -14.23
CA LYS A 58 -10.29 -24.53 -15.61
C LYS A 58 -11.46 -25.01 -16.47
N GLU A 59 -11.87 -26.28 -16.32
CA GLU A 59 -13.02 -26.82 -17.03
C GLU A 59 -14.32 -26.10 -16.64
N LEU A 60 -14.48 -25.73 -15.37
CA LEU A 60 -15.64 -24.97 -14.89
C LEU A 60 -15.61 -23.49 -15.27
N GLU A 61 -14.42 -22.88 -15.33
CA GLU A 61 -14.24 -21.46 -15.72
C GLU A 61 -14.64 -21.18 -17.19
N GLU A 62 -14.75 -22.22 -18.04
CA GLU A 62 -15.26 -22.08 -19.40
C GLU A 62 -16.77 -21.79 -19.46
N GLU A 63 -17.54 -22.23 -18.46
CA GLU A 63 -19.01 -22.13 -18.44
C GLU A 63 -19.55 -21.23 -17.32
N MET A 64 -18.79 -21.02 -16.25
CA MET A 64 -19.24 -20.38 -15.01
C MET A 64 -18.32 -19.22 -14.61
N SER A 65 -18.88 -18.23 -13.91
CA SER A 65 -18.04 -17.18 -13.31
C SER A 65 -17.15 -17.73 -12.21
N ARG A 66 -15.99 -17.09 -11.95
CA ARG A 66 -15.04 -17.50 -10.91
C ARG A 66 -15.71 -17.73 -9.55
N GLU A 67 -16.65 -16.86 -9.19
CA GLU A 67 -17.37 -17.03 -7.94
C GLU A 67 -18.29 -18.25 -7.96
N GLU A 68 -19.00 -18.51 -9.05
CA GLU A 68 -19.79 -19.73 -9.19
C GLU A 68 -18.90 -20.99 -9.14
N VAL A 69 -17.74 -20.97 -9.81
CA VAL A 69 -16.75 -22.05 -9.78
C VAL A 69 -16.30 -22.35 -8.35
N ALA A 70 -16.01 -21.32 -7.55
CA ALA A 70 -15.57 -21.52 -6.17
C ALA A 70 -16.61 -22.28 -5.32
N PHE A 71 -17.89 -21.92 -5.44
CA PHE A 71 -18.95 -22.58 -4.70
C PHE A 71 -19.25 -23.98 -5.25
N GLU A 72 -19.21 -24.16 -6.57
CA GLU A 72 -19.42 -25.47 -7.20
C GLU A 72 -18.31 -26.47 -6.82
N VAL A 73 -17.05 -26.04 -6.85
CA VAL A 73 -15.92 -26.84 -6.37
C VAL A 73 -16.09 -27.22 -4.89
N ALA A 74 -16.52 -26.28 -4.04
CA ALA A 74 -16.82 -26.60 -2.64
C ALA A 74 -17.92 -27.66 -2.51
N ARG A 75 -18.98 -27.57 -3.33
CA ARG A 75 -20.08 -28.54 -3.36
C ARG A 75 -19.59 -29.93 -3.73
N GLU A 76 -18.80 -30.05 -4.78
CA GLU A 76 -18.33 -31.35 -5.28
C GLU A 76 -17.40 -32.04 -4.28
N ILE A 77 -16.52 -31.29 -3.59
CA ILE A 77 -15.64 -31.84 -2.56
C ILE A 77 -16.47 -32.50 -1.45
N VAL A 78 -17.52 -31.82 -0.96
CA VAL A 78 -18.33 -32.31 0.17
C VAL A 78 -19.47 -33.25 -0.22
N THR A 79 -19.85 -33.29 -1.51
CA THR A 79 -20.87 -34.23 -2.03
C THR A 79 -20.26 -35.48 -2.64
N SER A 80 -18.94 -35.64 -2.59
CA SER A 80 -18.25 -36.86 -3.01
C SER A 80 -18.82 -38.11 -2.31
N ASP A 81 -18.83 -39.21 -3.05
CA ASP A 81 -19.44 -40.49 -2.64
C ASP A 81 -18.91 -41.01 -1.29
N GLU A 82 -17.63 -40.75 -0.99
CA GLU A 82 -16.98 -41.11 0.26
C GLU A 82 -17.49 -40.27 1.44
N VAL A 83 -17.69 -38.98 1.24
CA VAL A 83 -18.15 -38.03 2.27
C VAL A 83 -19.64 -38.23 2.57
N MET A 84 -20.45 -38.47 1.55
CA MET A 84 -21.91 -38.64 1.74
C MET A 84 -22.28 -39.95 2.42
N LYS A 85 -21.49 -41.01 2.24
CA LYS A 85 -21.68 -42.32 2.90
C LYS A 85 -21.13 -42.37 4.33
N ALA A 86 -20.35 -41.38 4.75
CA ALA A 86 -19.78 -41.32 6.09
C ALA A 86 -20.84 -41.02 7.16
N ASP A 87 -20.95 -41.89 8.18
CA ASP A 87 -21.87 -41.72 9.30
C ASP A 87 -21.29 -40.74 10.34
N PRO A 88 -21.95 -39.59 10.60
CA PRO A 88 -21.49 -38.66 11.63
C PRO A 88 -21.58 -39.22 13.07
N GLY A 89 -22.24 -40.35 13.29
CA GLY A 89 -22.26 -41.07 14.57
C GLY A 89 -20.97 -41.86 14.87
N ASN A 90 -20.12 -42.10 13.88
CA ASN A 90 -18.85 -42.82 14.02
C ASN A 90 -17.66 -41.85 13.97
N LYS A 91 -16.81 -41.85 15.01
CA LYS A 91 -15.67 -40.93 15.15
C LYS A 91 -14.70 -40.93 13.96
N ASP A 92 -14.42 -42.08 13.37
CA ASP A 92 -13.45 -42.18 12.27
C ASP A 92 -14.04 -41.68 10.94
N GLN A 93 -15.34 -41.88 10.73
CA GLN A 93 -16.06 -41.40 9.54
C GLN A 93 -16.49 -39.93 9.66
N TYR A 94 -16.72 -39.46 10.89
CA TYR A 94 -17.00 -38.06 11.19
C TYR A 94 -15.85 -37.14 10.75
N LYS A 95 -14.61 -37.59 10.98
CA LYS A 95 -13.40 -36.87 10.60
C LYS A 95 -13.29 -36.65 9.09
N ILE A 96 -13.79 -37.60 8.29
CA ILE A 96 -13.85 -37.47 6.82
C ILE A 96 -14.74 -36.29 6.42
N LYS A 97 -15.88 -36.10 7.09
CA LYS A 97 -16.79 -34.97 6.85
C LYS A 97 -16.17 -33.64 7.24
N GLU A 98 -15.49 -33.56 8.39
CA GLU A 98 -14.80 -32.34 8.82
C GLU A 98 -13.62 -31.99 7.90
N GLU A 99 -12.80 -32.98 7.52
CA GLU A 99 -11.67 -32.78 6.60
C GLU A 99 -12.13 -32.35 5.21
N ALA A 100 -13.23 -32.91 4.69
CA ALA A 100 -13.81 -32.49 3.42
C ALA A 100 -14.37 -31.05 3.50
N ALA A 101 -15.06 -30.70 4.59
CA ALA A 101 -15.57 -29.34 4.81
C ALA A 101 -14.43 -28.32 4.93
N ASP A 102 -13.36 -28.64 5.67
CA ASP A 102 -12.16 -27.80 5.81
C ASP A 102 -11.49 -27.61 4.44
N GLN A 103 -11.26 -28.69 3.69
CA GLN A 103 -10.68 -28.63 2.35
C GLN A 103 -11.55 -27.80 1.38
N ALA A 104 -12.87 -27.97 1.41
CA ALA A 104 -13.80 -27.23 0.58
C ALA A 104 -13.76 -25.73 0.88
N VAL A 105 -13.79 -25.33 2.17
CA VAL A 105 -13.68 -23.91 2.56
C VAL A 105 -12.35 -23.34 2.09
N ARG A 106 -11.23 -24.03 2.29
CA ARG A 106 -9.90 -23.53 1.88
C ARG A 106 -9.77 -23.39 0.37
N THR A 107 -10.24 -24.38 -0.38
CA THR A 107 -10.17 -24.39 -1.85
C THR A 107 -11.01 -23.26 -2.43
N ALA A 108 -12.29 -23.16 -2.03
CA ALA A 108 -13.19 -22.10 -2.50
C ALA A 108 -12.71 -20.70 -2.09
N LEU A 109 -12.28 -20.52 -0.84
CA LEU A 109 -11.75 -19.24 -0.39
C LEU A 109 -10.47 -18.88 -1.15
N SER A 110 -9.61 -19.85 -1.47
CA SER A 110 -8.41 -19.62 -2.28
C SER A 110 -8.77 -19.19 -3.71
N ILE A 111 -9.79 -19.77 -4.34
CA ILE A 111 -10.29 -19.34 -5.66
C ILE A 111 -10.80 -17.88 -5.59
N LEU A 112 -11.65 -17.57 -4.60
CA LEU A 112 -12.21 -16.22 -4.40
C LEU A 112 -11.17 -15.15 -4.01
N THR A 113 -9.99 -15.58 -3.56
CA THR A 113 -8.89 -14.69 -3.15
C THR A 113 -7.66 -14.83 -4.04
N GLU A 114 -7.87 -15.30 -5.27
CA GLU A 114 -6.89 -15.39 -6.37
C GLU A 114 -5.67 -16.27 -6.09
N GLY A 115 -5.71 -17.08 -5.02
CA GLY A 115 -4.60 -17.92 -4.59
C GLY A 115 -3.36 -17.11 -4.21
N VAL A 116 -3.52 -15.87 -3.73
CA VAL A 116 -2.39 -15.00 -3.36
C VAL A 116 -2.26 -14.85 -1.85
N VAL A 117 -3.37 -14.72 -1.14
CA VAL A 117 -3.36 -14.46 0.30
C VAL A 117 -3.22 -15.71 1.15
N ALA A 118 -2.60 -15.54 2.31
CA ALA A 118 -2.43 -16.61 3.28
C ALA A 118 -3.71 -16.94 4.08
N ALA A 119 -4.85 -16.28 3.82
CA ALA A 119 -6.11 -16.49 4.56
C ALA A 119 -6.56 -17.96 4.59
N PRO A 120 -6.61 -18.67 3.44
CA PRO A 120 -7.00 -20.08 3.42
C PRO A 120 -6.04 -20.99 4.19
N LEU A 121 -4.80 -20.56 4.43
CA LEU A 121 -3.78 -21.37 5.11
C LEU A 121 -3.70 -21.06 6.61
N GLU A 122 -3.72 -19.79 6.97
CA GLU A 122 -3.39 -19.30 8.31
C GLU A 122 -4.59 -18.68 9.02
N GLY A 123 -5.56 -18.12 8.27
CA GLY A 123 -6.73 -17.43 8.80
C GLY A 123 -7.83 -18.37 9.32
N ILE A 124 -7.82 -19.62 8.86
CA ILE A 124 -8.73 -20.69 9.27
C ILE A 124 -7.90 -21.78 9.96
N ASP A 125 -8.16 -22.01 11.24
CA ASP A 125 -7.55 -23.11 11.99
C ASP A 125 -8.11 -24.46 11.51
N ARG A 126 -9.43 -24.62 11.65
CA ARG A 126 -10.17 -25.82 11.28
C ARG A 126 -11.64 -25.49 11.01
N VAL A 127 -12.31 -26.38 10.30
CA VAL A 127 -13.77 -26.47 10.24
C VAL A 127 -14.22 -27.69 11.02
N ALA A 128 -15.21 -27.52 11.90
CA ALA A 128 -15.74 -28.60 12.73
C ALA A 128 -17.25 -28.73 12.53
N ILE A 129 -17.76 -29.94 12.70
CA ILE A 129 -19.20 -30.16 12.83
C ILE A 129 -19.49 -30.18 14.34
N LYS A 130 -20.63 -29.64 14.77
CA LYS A 130 -21.00 -29.58 16.20
C LYS A 130 -22.50 -29.85 16.38
N ARG A 131 -22.95 -29.99 17.62
CA ARG A 131 -24.36 -30.24 17.95
C ARG A 131 -25.02 -29.06 18.64
N ASN A 132 -26.23 -28.74 18.20
CA ASN A 132 -27.15 -27.87 18.91
C ASN A 132 -27.75 -28.57 20.14
N PHE A 133 -28.39 -27.79 21.02
CA PHE A 133 -29.06 -28.32 22.21
C PHE A 133 -30.23 -29.26 21.87
N ASP A 134 -30.84 -29.13 20.68
CA ASP A 134 -31.84 -30.05 20.14
C ASP A 134 -31.25 -31.29 19.44
N GLN A 135 -29.93 -31.50 19.57
CA GLN A 135 -29.15 -32.58 18.95
C GLN A 135 -28.98 -32.49 17.43
N SER A 136 -29.43 -31.42 16.77
CA SER A 136 -29.16 -31.23 15.34
C SER A 136 -27.69 -30.88 15.10
N TRP A 137 -27.14 -31.34 13.97
CA TRP A 137 -25.75 -31.09 13.59
C TRP A 137 -25.64 -29.79 12.78
N TYR A 138 -24.66 -28.95 13.09
CA TYR A 138 -24.37 -27.71 12.37
C TYR A 138 -22.85 -27.57 12.11
N LEU A 139 -22.47 -26.59 11.30
CA LEU A 139 -21.07 -26.31 10.94
C LEU A 139 -20.49 -25.13 11.73
N ALA A 140 -19.25 -25.28 12.20
CA ALA A 140 -18.48 -24.27 12.92
C ALA A 140 -17.14 -24.00 12.24
N ILE A 141 -16.78 -22.73 12.08
CA ILE A 141 -15.51 -22.30 11.50
C ILE A 141 -14.64 -21.64 12.57
N TYR A 142 -13.40 -22.10 12.71
CA TYR A 142 -12.44 -21.57 13.68
C TYR A 142 -11.51 -20.58 13.01
N PHE A 143 -11.76 -19.30 13.19
CA PHE A 143 -10.90 -18.22 12.71
C PHE A 143 -9.74 -17.95 13.65
N THR A 144 -8.65 -17.44 13.08
CA THR A 144 -7.45 -17.01 13.81
C THR A 144 -7.19 -15.52 13.53
N GLY A 145 -6.35 -14.87 14.35
CA GLY A 145 -5.97 -13.46 14.16
C GLY A 145 -5.44 -13.09 12.75
N PRO A 146 -4.62 -13.93 12.08
CA PRO A 146 -4.18 -13.73 10.70
C PRO A 146 -5.27 -13.41 9.67
N ILE A 147 -6.53 -13.80 9.91
CA ILE A 147 -7.65 -13.52 9.01
C ILE A 147 -7.82 -12.02 8.69
N ARG A 148 -7.46 -11.13 9.63
CA ARG A 148 -7.51 -9.68 9.41
C ARG A 148 -6.74 -9.24 8.17
N SER A 149 -5.62 -9.91 7.90
CA SER A 149 -4.71 -9.59 6.80
C SER A 149 -5.30 -9.93 5.43
N ALA A 150 -6.30 -10.81 5.37
CA ALA A 150 -7.02 -11.15 4.15
C ALA A 150 -8.08 -10.11 3.76
N GLY A 151 -8.43 -9.22 4.71
CA GLY A 151 -9.49 -8.23 4.58
C GLY A 151 -10.88 -8.77 4.96
N GLY A 152 -11.79 -7.84 5.23
CA GLY A 152 -13.16 -8.12 5.62
C GLY A 152 -13.93 -8.96 4.59
N THR A 153 -13.74 -8.70 3.29
CA THR A 153 -14.45 -9.42 2.23
C THR A 153 -14.12 -10.91 2.20
N ALA A 154 -12.84 -11.28 2.30
CA ALA A 154 -12.44 -12.69 2.36
C ALA A 154 -13.01 -13.38 3.60
N SER A 155 -12.98 -12.70 4.75
CA SER A 155 -13.54 -13.21 6.01
C SER A 155 -15.05 -13.45 5.90
N ALA A 156 -15.78 -12.52 5.28
CA ALA A 156 -17.22 -12.62 5.09
C ALA A 156 -17.60 -13.74 4.11
N LEU A 157 -16.85 -13.88 3.02
CA LEU A 157 -17.05 -14.96 2.04
C LEU A 157 -16.75 -16.33 2.64
N ALA A 158 -15.77 -16.46 3.55
CA ALA A 158 -15.52 -17.71 4.25
C ALA A 158 -16.74 -18.17 5.08
N VAL A 159 -17.47 -17.24 5.71
CA VAL A 159 -18.71 -17.53 6.43
C VAL A 159 -19.83 -17.96 5.46
N LEU A 160 -19.95 -17.29 4.31
CA LEU A 160 -20.94 -17.65 3.28
C LEU A 160 -20.66 -19.01 2.61
N ILE A 161 -19.38 -19.32 2.36
CA ILE A 161 -18.96 -20.64 1.84
C ILE A 161 -19.28 -21.73 2.86
N ALA A 162 -18.97 -21.51 4.14
CA ALA A 162 -19.27 -22.45 5.21
C ALA A 162 -20.78 -22.74 5.29
N ASP A 163 -21.62 -21.71 5.13
CA ASP A 163 -23.06 -21.88 5.01
C ASP A 163 -23.42 -22.78 3.79
N TYR A 164 -22.92 -22.45 2.61
CA TYR A 164 -23.22 -23.24 1.42
C TYR A 164 -22.79 -24.73 1.52
N ILE A 165 -21.65 -24.99 2.17
CA ILE A 165 -21.19 -26.34 2.50
C ILE A 165 -22.16 -27.03 3.46
N ARG A 166 -22.65 -26.32 4.49
CA ARG A 166 -23.64 -26.85 5.44
C ARG A 166 -24.87 -27.36 4.71
N LEU A 167 -25.39 -26.58 3.74
CA LEU A 167 -26.57 -26.93 2.95
C LEU A 167 -26.29 -28.17 2.11
N SER A 168 -25.14 -28.20 1.44
CA SER A 168 -24.71 -29.32 0.60
C SER A 168 -24.54 -30.63 1.38
N MET A 169 -24.17 -30.54 2.66
CA MET A 169 -24.03 -31.68 3.56
C MET A 169 -25.30 -32.04 4.35
N ASN A 170 -26.42 -31.33 4.12
CA ASN A 170 -27.67 -31.46 4.87
C ASN A 170 -27.51 -31.24 6.40
N LEU A 171 -26.69 -30.26 6.78
CA LEU A 171 -26.54 -29.81 8.18
C LEU A 171 -27.57 -28.71 8.51
N ASP A 172 -28.03 -28.70 9.76
CA ASP A 172 -28.95 -27.71 10.30
C ASP A 172 -28.23 -26.37 10.59
N ILE A 173 -29.01 -25.32 10.85
CA ILE A 173 -28.50 -24.00 11.24
C ILE A 173 -27.91 -24.02 12.65
N TYR A 174 -26.92 -23.17 12.90
CA TYR A 174 -26.45 -22.85 14.24
C TYR A 174 -27.54 -22.11 15.03
N LYS A 175 -27.87 -22.62 16.22
CA LYS A 175 -28.88 -22.05 17.12
C LYS A 175 -28.20 -21.56 18.41
N PRO A 176 -27.71 -20.31 18.48
CA PRO A 176 -27.04 -19.78 19.67
C PRO A 176 -28.03 -19.58 20.82
N THR A 177 -27.54 -19.71 22.05
CA THR A 177 -28.24 -19.31 23.28
C THR A 177 -28.03 -17.82 23.56
N ASP A 178 -28.90 -17.20 24.34
CA ASP A 178 -28.77 -15.78 24.71
C ASP A 178 -27.41 -15.48 25.38
N ARG A 179 -26.88 -16.42 26.17
CA ARG A 179 -25.55 -16.28 26.79
C ARG A 179 -24.41 -16.29 25.77
N GLU A 180 -24.53 -17.07 24.70
CA GLU A 180 -23.54 -17.07 23.60
C GLU A 180 -23.63 -15.76 22.79
N ILE A 181 -24.83 -15.22 22.60
CA ILE A 181 -25.04 -13.94 21.91
C ILE A 181 -24.41 -12.79 22.70
N GLU A 182 -24.72 -12.66 24.00
CA GLU A 182 -24.14 -11.60 24.84
C GLU A 182 -22.63 -11.77 25.02
N ARG A 183 -22.10 -13.00 24.90
CA ARG A 183 -20.66 -13.23 24.83
C ARG A 183 -20.03 -12.58 23.60
N TYR A 184 -20.66 -12.62 22.41
CA TYR A 184 -20.13 -11.91 21.23
C TYR A 184 -20.13 -10.39 21.41
N VAL A 185 -21.17 -9.83 22.03
CA VAL A 185 -21.28 -8.40 22.34
C VAL A 185 -20.15 -7.97 23.28
N GLU A 186 -19.97 -8.70 24.38
CA GLU A 186 -18.89 -8.46 25.33
C GLU A 186 -17.51 -8.55 24.67
N GLU A 187 -17.28 -9.59 23.85
CA GLU A 187 -16.01 -9.74 23.13
C GLU A 187 -15.73 -8.56 22.20
N ALA A 188 -16.75 -8.00 21.52
CA ALA A 188 -16.61 -6.84 20.66
C ALA A 188 -16.16 -5.58 21.43
N GLU A 189 -16.82 -5.28 22.55
CA GLU A 189 -16.52 -4.12 23.40
C GLU A 189 -15.13 -4.22 24.05
N LEU A 190 -14.78 -5.41 24.56
CA LEU A 190 -13.48 -5.66 25.18
C LEU A 190 -12.35 -5.63 24.16
N TYR A 191 -12.56 -6.14 22.94
CA TYR A 191 -11.54 -6.10 21.91
C TYR A 191 -11.22 -4.67 21.47
N GLU A 192 -12.23 -3.82 21.28
CA GLU A 192 -12.04 -2.42 20.91
C GLU A 192 -11.38 -1.60 22.01
N SER A 193 -11.75 -1.85 23.27
CA SER A 193 -11.24 -1.10 24.43
C SER A 193 -9.85 -1.55 24.91
N GLU A 194 -9.51 -2.84 24.84
CA GLU A 194 -8.29 -3.40 25.44
C GLU A 194 -7.28 -3.96 24.41
N VAL A 195 -7.68 -4.27 23.17
CA VAL A 195 -6.80 -4.88 22.16
C VAL A 195 -6.48 -3.92 21.01
N THR A 196 -7.47 -3.55 20.21
CA THR A 196 -7.29 -2.69 19.03
C THR A 196 -8.63 -2.17 18.54
N ASN A 197 -8.62 -0.94 18.01
CA ASN A 197 -9.77 -0.40 17.29
C ASN A 197 -10.15 -1.28 16.09
N LEU A 198 -11.45 -1.49 15.93
CA LEU A 198 -12.03 -2.14 14.76
C LEU A 198 -12.14 -1.12 13.61
N GLN A 199 -12.09 -1.59 12.36
CA GLN A 199 -12.33 -0.73 11.20
C GLN A 199 -13.77 -0.20 11.13
N TYR A 200 -14.69 -0.96 11.73
CA TYR A 200 -16.09 -0.63 11.92
C TYR A 200 -16.43 -0.96 13.36
N SER A 201 -16.85 0.05 14.14
CA SER A 201 -17.30 -0.14 15.52
C SER A 201 -18.79 -0.45 15.50
N PRO A 202 -19.21 -1.71 15.71
CA PRO A 202 -20.60 -2.10 15.62
C PRO A 202 -21.33 -1.69 16.90
N SER A 203 -22.60 -1.36 16.78
CA SER A 203 -23.48 -1.28 17.95
C SER A 203 -23.74 -2.67 18.51
N PRO A 204 -24.01 -2.80 19.83
CA PRO A 204 -24.39 -4.08 20.44
C PRO A 204 -25.54 -4.78 19.72
N ASP A 205 -26.52 -4.04 19.22
CA ASP A 205 -27.68 -4.61 18.51
C ASP A 205 -27.32 -5.20 17.14
N GLU A 206 -26.37 -4.60 16.43
CA GLU A 206 -25.84 -5.18 15.19
C GLU A 206 -25.11 -6.49 15.45
N VAL A 207 -24.31 -6.55 16.53
CA VAL A 207 -23.63 -7.78 16.95
C VAL A 207 -24.63 -8.86 17.36
N ARG A 208 -25.67 -8.50 18.13
CA ARG A 208 -26.77 -9.43 18.48
C ARG A 208 -27.48 -9.96 17.26
N SER A 209 -27.82 -9.07 16.32
CA SER A 209 -28.49 -9.44 15.08
C SER A 209 -27.64 -10.41 14.26
N ALA A 210 -26.35 -10.13 14.12
CA ALA A 210 -25.42 -11.00 13.41
C ALA A 210 -25.25 -12.36 14.10
N ALA A 211 -24.99 -12.37 15.40
CA ALA A 211 -24.82 -13.61 16.16
C ALA A 211 -26.08 -14.50 16.07
N LYS A 212 -27.28 -13.92 16.04
CA LYS A 212 -28.54 -14.65 15.99
C LYS A 212 -28.87 -15.24 14.61
N HIS A 213 -28.51 -14.55 13.52
CA HIS A 213 -28.96 -14.92 12.18
C HIS A 213 -27.89 -15.58 11.31
N ILE A 214 -26.60 -15.49 11.66
CA ILE A 214 -25.56 -16.23 10.93
C ILE A 214 -25.78 -17.73 11.16
N PRO A 215 -25.96 -18.54 10.10
CA PRO A 215 -26.41 -19.93 10.24
C PRO A 215 -25.29 -20.94 10.52
N VAL A 216 -24.04 -20.47 10.59
CA VAL A 216 -22.86 -21.25 10.99
C VAL A 216 -22.23 -20.61 12.22
N GLU A 217 -21.57 -21.39 13.06
CA GLU A 217 -20.89 -20.83 14.23
C GLU A 217 -19.56 -20.18 13.81
N VAL A 218 -19.47 -18.86 13.97
CA VAL A 218 -18.24 -18.08 13.78
C VAL A 218 -17.45 -18.08 15.08
N THR A 219 -16.52 -19.03 15.24
CA THR A 219 -15.72 -19.20 16.47
C THR A 219 -14.22 -19.18 16.15
N GLY A 220 -13.37 -19.50 17.13
CA GLY A 220 -11.92 -19.43 16.97
C GLY A 220 -11.14 -19.71 18.24
N GLU A 221 -9.83 -19.88 18.07
CA GLU A 221 -8.89 -19.97 19.20
C GLU A 221 -8.78 -18.62 19.93
N PRO A 222 -8.44 -18.62 21.23
CA PRO A 222 -8.19 -17.37 21.95
C PRO A 222 -6.98 -16.64 21.37
N THR A 223 -7.18 -15.39 20.93
CA THR A 223 -6.11 -14.56 20.37
C THR A 223 -5.41 -13.73 21.44
N ASP A 224 -6.15 -13.27 22.44
CA ASP A 224 -5.69 -12.32 23.43
C ASP A 224 -5.99 -12.83 24.84
N GLN A 225 -5.06 -12.63 25.78
CA GLN A 225 -5.18 -13.08 27.17
C GLN A 225 -6.04 -12.11 28.00
N VAL A 226 -7.21 -11.75 27.49
CA VAL A 226 -8.22 -10.92 28.14
C VAL A 226 -9.40 -11.82 28.50
N GLU A 227 -9.69 -11.96 29.79
CA GLU A 227 -10.80 -12.78 30.27
C GLU A 227 -12.14 -12.07 30.07
N VAL A 228 -13.17 -12.86 29.79
CA VAL A 228 -14.57 -12.41 29.67
C VAL A 228 -15.40 -12.75 30.91
N SER A 229 -16.56 -12.12 31.06
CA SER A 229 -17.53 -12.39 32.13
C SER A 229 -18.49 -13.55 31.80
N HIS A 230 -18.89 -13.71 30.53
CA HIS A 230 -19.70 -14.85 30.07
C HIS A 230 -18.85 -16.11 29.88
N ARG A 231 -18.50 -16.76 30.99
CA ARG A 231 -17.57 -17.90 31.06
C ARG A 231 -18.28 -19.26 30.94
N ASP A 232 -17.48 -20.27 30.59
CA ASP A 232 -17.78 -21.70 30.65
C ASP A 232 -19.03 -22.09 29.86
N LEU A 233 -19.12 -21.58 28.63
CA LEU A 233 -20.16 -21.96 27.68
C LEU A 233 -19.80 -23.33 27.07
N GLU A 234 -20.77 -24.25 27.03
CA GLU A 234 -20.54 -25.65 26.64
C GLU A 234 -19.90 -25.81 25.25
N ARG A 235 -20.22 -24.89 24.33
CA ARG A 235 -19.72 -24.90 22.95
C ARG A 235 -18.54 -23.96 22.71
N VAL A 236 -18.09 -23.19 23.70
CA VAL A 236 -16.95 -22.27 23.55
C VAL A 236 -15.82 -22.72 24.47
N GLU A 237 -14.74 -23.23 23.88
CA GLU A 237 -13.66 -23.91 24.61
C GLU A 237 -12.73 -22.97 25.38
N THR A 238 -12.98 -21.65 25.34
CA THR A 238 -12.15 -20.63 25.95
C THR A 238 -12.94 -19.52 26.64
N ASN A 239 -12.37 -19.01 27.73
CA ASN A 239 -12.86 -17.85 28.49
C ASN A 239 -12.10 -16.55 28.14
N HIS A 240 -11.41 -16.53 27.01
CA HIS A 240 -10.66 -15.38 26.52
C HIS A 240 -11.22 -14.87 25.18
N LEU A 241 -10.82 -13.67 24.77
CA LEU A 241 -11.22 -13.06 23.50
C LEU A 241 -10.79 -13.90 22.29
N ARG A 242 -11.73 -14.11 21.36
CA ARG A 242 -11.52 -14.81 20.08
C ARG A 242 -11.48 -13.78 18.94
N GLY A 243 -10.40 -13.01 18.88
CA GLY A 243 -10.26 -11.89 17.93
C GLY A 243 -10.47 -12.30 16.47
N GLY A 244 -10.04 -13.49 16.04
CA GLY A 244 -10.29 -13.99 14.68
C GLY A 244 -11.77 -14.11 14.35
N ALA A 245 -12.56 -14.68 15.27
CA ALA A 245 -14.01 -14.83 15.14
C ALA A 245 -14.70 -13.46 15.09
N LEU A 246 -14.31 -12.57 16.01
CA LEU A 246 -14.84 -11.21 16.08
C LEU A 246 -14.58 -10.43 14.78
N LEU A 247 -13.36 -10.51 14.23
CA LEU A 247 -13.01 -9.84 12.99
C LEU A 247 -13.83 -10.36 11.81
N ALA A 248 -14.04 -11.66 11.71
CA ALA A 248 -14.88 -12.25 10.66
C ALA A 248 -16.35 -11.84 10.78
N LEU A 249 -16.88 -11.73 12.01
CA LEU A 249 -18.25 -11.28 12.26
C LEU A 249 -18.40 -9.78 11.98
N VAL A 250 -17.52 -8.94 12.54
CA VAL A 250 -17.66 -7.48 12.52
C VAL A 250 -17.05 -6.85 11.26
N GLU A 251 -15.74 -7.00 11.05
CA GLU A 251 -15.06 -6.44 9.86
C GLU A 251 -15.39 -7.24 8.58
N GLY A 252 -15.88 -8.47 8.74
CA GLY A 252 -16.38 -9.30 7.64
C GLY A 252 -17.88 -9.09 7.38
N VAL A 253 -18.73 -9.89 8.03
CA VAL A 253 -20.16 -9.98 7.70
C VAL A 253 -20.89 -8.65 7.89
N ILE A 254 -20.71 -7.96 9.02
CA ILE A 254 -21.40 -6.69 9.30
C ILE A 254 -20.88 -5.59 8.37
N GLN A 255 -19.57 -5.30 8.38
CA GLN A 255 -18.99 -4.22 7.58
C GLN A 255 -19.18 -4.43 6.07
N LYS A 256 -19.18 -5.69 5.59
CA LYS A 256 -19.32 -6.03 4.16
C LYS A 256 -20.71 -6.60 3.81
N ALA A 257 -21.72 -6.33 4.64
CA ALA A 257 -23.09 -6.80 4.44
C ALA A 257 -23.63 -6.63 3.01
N PRO A 258 -23.44 -5.48 2.31
CA PRO A 258 -23.92 -5.32 0.93
C PRO A 258 -23.30 -6.34 -0.05
N LYS A 259 -22.01 -6.65 0.13
CA LYS A 259 -21.27 -7.57 -0.74
C LYS A 259 -21.66 -9.03 -0.44
N VAL A 260 -21.83 -9.39 0.82
CA VAL A 260 -22.33 -10.73 1.22
C VAL A 260 -23.74 -10.96 0.67
N LEU A 261 -24.64 -9.98 0.80
CA LEU A 261 -26.01 -10.07 0.29
C LEU A 261 -26.05 -10.23 -1.24
N LYS A 262 -25.15 -9.54 -1.97
CA LYS A 262 -25.02 -9.71 -3.42
C LYS A 262 -24.69 -11.17 -3.78
N TYR A 263 -23.71 -11.78 -3.14
CA TYR A 263 -23.30 -13.16 -3.41
C TYR A 263 -24.34 -14.18 -2.97
N ALA A 264 -24.97 -13.99 -1.81
CA ALA A 264 -26.06 -14.86 -1.36
C ALA A 264 -27.21 -14.88 -2.38
N LYS A 265 -27.60 -13.73 -2.94
CA LYS A 265 -28.64 -13.63 -3.99
C LYS A 265 -28.21 -14.28 -5.30
N MET A 266 -26.97 -14.05 -5.72
CA MET A 266 -26.41 -14.62 -6.96
C MET A 266 -26.46 -16.15 -6.93
N LEU A 267 -26.09 -16.74 -5.79
CA LEU A 267 -26.05 -18.20 -5.57
C LEU A 267 -27.39 -18.77 -5.09
N LYS A 268 -28.43 -17.93 -4.96
CA LYS A 268 -29.77 -18.30 -4.47
C LYS A 268 -29.75 -18.98 -3.10
N ILE A 269 -28.87 -18.52 -2.20
CA ILE A 269 -28.79 -18.98 -0.81
C ILE A 269 -29.83 -18.20 0.02
N GLU A 270 -30.84 -18.91 0.53
CA GLU A 270 -31.86 -18.33 1.41
C GLU A 270 -31.32 -18.05 2.82
N GLY A 271 -31.95 -17.12 3.56
CA GLY A 271 -31.62 -16.84 4.97
C GLY A 271 -30.67 -15.66 5.24
N TRP A 272 -30.26 -14.92 4.21
CA TRP A 272 -29.37 -13.76 4.33
C TRP A 272 -30.05 -12.38 4.16
N ASP A 273 -31.36 -12.33 3.94
CA ASP A 273 -32.07 -11.07 3.67
C ASP A 273 -32.02 -10.05 4.82
N TRP A 274 -31.81 -10.50 6.06
CA TRP A 274 -31.65 -9.66 7.24
C TRP A 274 -30.44 -8.71 7.14
N LEU A 275 -29.42 -9.02 6.32
CA LEU A 275 -28.32 -8.11 6.03
C LEU A 275 -28.78 -6.82 5.34
N GLY A 276 -29.94 -6.84 4.68
CA GLY A 276 -30.56 -5.66 4.08
C GLY A 276 -30.77 -4.54 5.11
N ASP A 277 -31.11 -4.88 6.35
CA ASP A 277 -31.37 -3.92 7.42
C ASP A 277 -30.08 -3.30 7.96
N LEU A 278 -28.95 -4.02 7.91
CA LEU A 278 -27.62 -3.51 8.21
C LEU A 278 -27.04 -2.64 7.07
N SER A 279 -27.44 -2.92 5.83
CA SER A 279 -26.97 -2.17 4.65
C SER A 279 -27.58 -0.76 4.54
N LYS A 280 -28.75 -0.54 5.14
CA LYS A 280 -29.40 0.76 5.20
C LYS A 280 -28.86 1.53 6.40
N THR A 281 -27.79 2.29 6.18
CA THR A 281 -27.30 3.28 7.15
C THR A 281 -28.48 4.09 7.68
N LYS A 282 -28.81 3.99 8.98
CA LYS A 282 -29.78 4.88 9.62
C LYS A 282 -29.31 6.31 9.37
N LYS A 283 -30.05 7.07 8.54
CA LYS A 283 -30.02 8.52 8.61
C LYS A 283 -30.29 8.87 10.07
N SER A 284 -29.43 9.68 10.67
CA SER A 284 -29.62 10.17 12.03
C SER A 284 -30.89 11.01 12.06
N ASP A 285 -32.01 10.40 12.43
CA ASP A 285 -33.23 11.08 12.84
C ASP A 285 -32.95 11.80 14.16
N ASN A 286 -32.44 13.01 14.07
CA ASN A 286 -32.77 14.07 15.03
C ASN A 286 -33.61 15.09 14.26
N ASN A 287 -34.88 14.75 14.05
CA ASN A 287 -35.92 15.72 13.73
C ASN A 287 -36.20 16.56 14.98
N ASP A 288 -35.71 17.79 15.00
CA ASP A 288 -36.53 18.89 15.52
C ASP A 288 -36.84 19.77 14.30
N GLY A 289 -38.12 19.84 13.98
CA GLY A 289 -38.61 20.31 12.69
C GLY A 289 -38.54 21.82 12.50
N THR A 290 -38.22 22.22 11.27
CA THR A 290 -38.86 23.33 10.55
C THR A 290 -38.61 23.15 9.06
N ASP A 291 -39.62 23.52 8.28
CA ASP A 291 -39.87 23.17 6.88
C ASP A 291 -38.84 23.65 5.84
N GLU A 292 -38.97 22.99 4.69
CA GLU A 292 -38.28 23.02 3.41
C GLU A 292 -37.84 24.40 2.87
N GLU A 293 -36.57 24.47 2.44
CA GLU A 293 -36.19 25.19 1.21
C GLU A 293 -34.96 24.52 0.58
N SER A 294 -35.05 24.30 -0.73
CA SER A 294 -34.09 23.64 -1.62
C SER A 294 -32.69 24.27 -1.54
N LYS A 295 -31.72 23.53 -0.98
CA LYS A 295 -30.30 23.74 -1.22
C LYS A 295 -29.70 22.46 -1.78
N GLU A 296 -29.00 22.60 -2.90
CA GLU A 296 -28.18 21.59 -3.55
C GLU A 296 -27.47 20.72 -2.50
N GLU A 297 -27.63 19.39 -2.60
CA GLU A 297 -26.91 18.43 -1.76
C GLU A 297 -25.41 18.54 -2.04
N THR A 298 -24.74 19.46 -1.35
CA THR A 298 -23.28 19.53 -1.33
C THR A 298 -22.74 18.19 -0.81
N PRO A 299 -21.87 17.50 -1.56
CA PRO A 299 -21.41 16.18 -1.17
C PRO A 299 -20.65 16.27 0.16
N LYS A 300 -21.19 15.60 1.19
CA LYS A 300 -20.75 15.59 2.59
C LYS A 300 -19.21 15.58 2.72
N VAL A 301 -18.65 16.59 3.37
CA VAL A 301 -17.20 16.74 3.62
C VAL A 301 -16.69 15.58 4.50
N ASP A 302 -15.72 14.81 4.01
CA ASP A 302 -15.14 13.68 4.78
C ASP A 302 -13.91 14.15 5.57
N ASP A 303 -14.13 14.53 6.83
CA ASP A 303 -13.07 14.97 7.74
C ASP A 303 -12.27 13.81 8.36
N LYS A 304 -12.49 12.54 7.96
CA LYS A 304 -11.84 11.39 8.59
C LYS A 304 -10.32 11.45 8.53
N TYR A 305 -9.73 11.98 7.45
CA TYR A 305 -8.28 12.07 7.37
C TYR A 305 -7.71 12.98 8.46
N MET A 306 -8.47 13.97 8.95
CA MET A 306 -8.07 14.91 10.00
C MET A 306 -8.21 14.37 11.43
N ARG A 307 -8.89 13.24 11.65
CA ARG A 307 -9.14 12.71 13.02
C ARG A 307 -7.88 12.23 13.76
N ASP A 308 -6.84 11.82 13.01
CA ASP A 308 -5.61 11.24 13.56
C ASP A 308 -4.35 12.05 13.18
N ILE A 309 -4.27 13.32 13.59
CA ILE A 309 -3.08 14.15 13.32
C ILE A 309 -1.93 13.73 14.25
N ILE A 310 -1.02 12.94 13.69
CA ILE A 310 0.16 12.46 14.40
C ILE A 310 1.27 13.51 14.35
N GLY A 311 2.07 13.61 15.41
CA GLY A 311 3.25 14.48 15.44
C GLY A 311 4.29 14.09 14.38
N GLY A 312 4.79 15.08 13.62
CA GLY A 312 5.67 14.91 12.47
C GLY A 312 4.97 14.51 11.16
N ARG A 313 3.64 14.69 11.08
CA ARG A 313 2.82 14.39 9.90
C ARG A 313 1.99 15.62 9.54
N PRO A 314 2.55 16.57 8.79
CA PRO A 314 1.88 17.84 8.55
C PRO A 314 0.59 17.67 7.77
N VAL A 315 -0.40 18.48 8.15
CA VAL A 315 -1.58 18.76 7.33
C VAL A 315 -1.14 19.74 6.24
N LEU A 316 -1.48 19.43 5.00
CA LEU A 316 -1.11 20.23 3.85
C LEU A 316 -2.29 21.11 3.40
N ALA A 317 -3.51 20.60 3.49
CA ALA A 317 -4.72 21.38 3.23
C ALA A 317 -5.88 20.82 4.07
N TYR A 318 -6.71 21.72 4.59
CA TYR A 318 -8.00 21.38 5.18
C TYR A 318 -9.03 21.07 4.08
N PRO A 319 -10.15 20.39 4.43
CA PRO A 319 -11.15 19.99 3.45
C PRO A 319 -11.73 21.19 2.69
N GLN A 320 -11.81 21.08 1.36
CA GLN A 320 -12.33 22.10 0.44
C GLN A 320 -11.83 23.54 0.70
N THR A 321 -10.66 23.70 1.30
CA THR A 321 -10.15 25.01 1.72
C THR A 321 -9.39 25.69 0.58
N LYS A 322 -9.68 26.96 0.34
CA LYS A 322 -9.02 27.80 -0.67
C LYS A 322 -7.50 27.80 -0.48
N GLY A 323 -6.76 27.52 -1.55
CA GLY A 323 -5.30 27.34 -1.49
C GLY A 323 -4.84 25.90 -1.37
N GLY A 324 -5.76 24.94 -1.18
CA GLY A 324 -5.48 23.51 -1.18
C GLY A 324 -5.03 22.99 -2.55
N PHE A 325 -4.92 21.67 -2.70
CA PHE A 325 -4.60 21.08 -4.00
C PHE A 325 -5.76 21.25 -4.97
N ARG A 326 -5.54 21.82 -6.14
CA ARG A 326 -6.56 21.88 -7.18
C ARG A 326 -6.73 20.49 -7.79
N LEU A 327 -7.97 20.00 -7.89
CA LEU A 327 -8.28 18.75 -8.58
C LEU A 327 -8.09 18.93 -10.10
N ARG A 328 -7.18 18.16 -10.69
CA ARG A 328 -7.03 18.02 -12.15
C ARG A 328 -7.19 16.56 -12.53
N TYR A 329 -8.09 16.27 -13.46
CA TYR A 329 -8.31 14.90 -13.92
C TYR A 329 -7.27 14.51 -14.95
N GLY A 330 -6.73 13.31 -14.81
CA GLY A 330 -5.79 12.75 -15.78
C GLY A 330 -4.86 11.73 -15.14
N ARG A 331 -4.00 11.17 -15.97
CA ARG A 331 -3.09 10.12 -15.57
C ARG A 331 -1.74 10.35 -16.24
N SER A 332 -0.67 10.31 -15.46
CA SER A 332 0.69 10.20 -15.96
C SER A 332 1.17 8.76 -15.96
N ARG A 333 2.28 8.49 -16.65
CA ARG A 333 2.89 7.16 -16.74
C ARG A 333 3.26 6.54 -15.39
N ASN A 334 3.42 7.35 -14.34
CA ASN A 334 3.73 6.92 -12.97
C ASN A 334 2.56 7.06 -11.97
N THR A 335 1.34 7.38 -12.43
CA THR A 335 0.12 7.52 -11.59
C THR A 335 -0.93 6.44 -11.89
N GLY A 336 -1.97 6.38 -11.07
CA GLY A 336 -3.01 5.34 -11.06
C GLY A 336 -2.73 4.27 -10.00
N LEU A 337 -3.64 3.32 -9.81
CA LEU A 337 -3.54 2.31 -8.75
C LEU A 337 -3.29 2.97 -7.37
N ALA A 338 -4.05 4.01 -7.05
CA ALA A 338 -3.92 4.89 -5.90
C ALA A 338 -2.70 5.85 -5.87
N ALA A 339 -1.79 5.85 -6.85
CA ALA A 339 -0.76 6.90 -6.93
C ALA A 339 -1.30 8.16 -7.63
N MET A 340 -1.00 9.34 -7.07
CA MET A 340 -1.46 10.64 -7.59
C MET A 340 -0.28 11.56 -7.89
N GLY A 341 -0.42 12.34 -8.96
CA GLY A 341 0.63 13.26 -9.43
C GLY A 341 0.59 14.58 -8.67
N VAL A 342 1.75 15.08 -8.26
CA VAL A 342 1.93 16.43 -7.71
C VAL A 342 3.12 17.07 -8.40
N HIS A 343 3.04 18.38 -8.60
CA HIS A 343 4.14 19.12 -9.19
C HIS A 343 5.42 19.02 -8.33
N PRO A 344 6.58 18.63 -8.90
CA PRO A 344 7.81 18.46 -8.14
C PRO A 344 8.27 19.72 -7.38
N ALA A 345 7.96 20.92 -7.90
CA ALA A 345 8.24 22.18 -7.19
C ALA A 345 7.43 22.29 -5.89
N THR A 346 6.18 21.84 -5.87
CA THR A 346 5.36 21.76 -4.64
C THR A 346 6.02 20.84 -3.63
N MET A 347 6.49 19.67 -4.07
CA MET A 347 7.19 18.72 -3.20
C MET A 347 8.46 19.34 -2.58
N GLU A 348 9.26 20.06 -3.38
CA GLU A 348 10.47 20.75 -2.92
C GLU A 348 10.19 21.89 -1.93
N ILE A 349 9.12 22.67 -2.14
CA ILE A 349 8.75 23.78 -1.24
C ILE A 349 8.21 23.26 0.09
N LEU A 350 7.45 22.16 0.07
CA LEU A 350 6.87 21.55 1.26
C LEU A 350 7.89 20.72 2.06
N GLU A 351 8.89 20.13 1.41
CA GLU A 351 9.97 19.27 1.96
C GLU A 351 9.51 17.95 2.62
N PHE A 352 8.27 17.87 3.09
CA PHE A 352 7.69 16.68 3.70
C PHE A 352 7.12 15.68 2.67
N LEU A 353 6.99 16.08 1.41
CA LEU A 353 6.65 15.19 0.31
C LEU A 353 7.93 14.80 -0.44
N ALA A 354 8.19 13.51 -0.49
CA ALA A 354 9.17 12.89 -1.37
C ALA A 354 8.46 11.90 -2.29
N VAL A 355 9.12 11.48 -3.36
CA VAL A 355 8.59 10.48 -4.29
C VAL A 355 8.29 9.18 -3.52
N GLY A 356 7.01 8.77 -3.51
CA GLY A 356 6.51 7.63 -2.73
C GLY A 356 6.09 7.92 -1.29
N THR A 357 6.07 9.19 -0.88
CA THR A 357 5.46 9.57 0.40
C THR A 357 3.95 9.36 0.31
N GLN A 358 3.38 8.69 1.31
CA GLN A 358 1.93 8.57 1.43
C GLN A 358 1.33 9.93 1.78
N MET A 359 0.23 10.28 1.14
CA MET A 359 -0.72 11.25 1.64
C MET A 359 -2.01 10.53 2.04
N LYS A 360 -2.63 11.01 3.11
CA LYS A 360 -4.04 10.73 3.38
C LYS A 360 -4.84 11.91 2.85
N ILE A 361 -5.76 11.62 1.95
CA ILE A 361 -6.53 12.62 1.22
C ILE A 361 -7.98 12.61 1.65
N GLU A 362 -8.67 13.71 1.36
CA GLU A 362 -10.11 13.80 1.54
C GLU A 362 -10.83 12.85 0.56
N ARG A 363 -10.49 12.94 -0.74
CA ARG A 363 -11.15 12.25 -1.86
C ARG A 363 -10.20 12.19 -3.08
N PRO A 364 -10.41 11.25 -4.03
CA PRO A 364 -11.14 9.99 -3.87
C PRO A 364 -10.28 8.97 -3.12
N GLY A 365 -10.85 8.29 -2.12
CA GLY A 365 -10.14 7.24 -1.36
C GLY A 365 -9.49 7.73 -0.06
N LYS A 366 -8.77 6.81 0.61
CA LYS A 366 -8.25 7.01 1.98
C LYS A 366 -6.77 7.45 2.02
N GLY A 367 -6.04 7.20 0.94
CA GLY A 367 -4.65 7.56 0.82
C GLY A 367 -4.09 7.23 -0.55
N ASN A 368 -2.96 7.85 -0.85
CA ASN A 368 -2.26 7.76 -2.12
C ASN A 368 -0.75 7.87 -1.90
N CYS A 369 0.06 7.31 -2.79
CA CYS A 369 1.44 7.76 -2.92
C CYS A 369 1.50 9.01 -3.80
N VAL A 370 2.44 9.90 -3.48
CA VAL A 370 2.76 11.06 -4.30
C VAL A 370 3.87 10.71 -5.27
N VAL A 371 3.65 11.01 -6.55
CA VAL A 371 4.63 10.88 -7.63
C VAL A 371 4.77 12.19 -8.39
N PRO A 372 5.94 12.46 -9.01
CA PRO A 372 6.16 13.70 -9.75
C PRO A 372 5.38 13.72 -11.07
N CYS A 373 4.74 14.85 -11.34
CA CYS A 373 4.20 15.21 -12.66
C CYS A 373 4.41 16.71 -12.86
N ASP A 374 5.29 17.09 -13.78
CA ASP A 374 5.72 18.47 -14.02
C ASP A 374 4.99 19.15 -15.19
N SER A 375 4.02 18.48 -15.80
CA SER A 375 3.13 19.07 -16.81
C SER A 375 1.91 19.81 -16.21
N ILE A 376 1.71 19.74 -14.89
CA ILE A 376 0.58 20.36 -14.17
C ILE A 376 1.02 21.62 -13.41
N ASP A 377 0.07 22.41 -12.91
CA ASP A 377 0.40 23.68 -12.25
C ASP A 377 1.13 23.47 -10.91
N GLY A 378 2.24 24.20 -10.74
CA GLY A 378 3.01 24.27 -9.51
C GLY A 378 2.38 25.15 -8.42
N PRO A 379 3.10 25.36 -7.30
CA PRO A 379 2.60 26.18 -6.20
C PRO A 379 2.77 27.68 -6.51
N ILE A 380 1.87 28.49 -5.95
CA ILE A 380 2.00 29.95 -5.94
C ILE A 380 2.44 30.38 -4.56
N VAL A 381 3.60 31.04 -4.49
CA VAL A 381 4.26 31.40 -3.23
C VAL A 381 4.53 32.88 -3.12
N LYS A 382 4.46 33.39 -1.88
CA LYS A 382 4.89 34.73 -1.50
C LYS A 382 6.29 34.66 -0.89
N LEU A 383 7.18 35.53 -1.35
CA LEU A 383 8.55 35.62 -0.86
C LEU A 383 8.71 36.73 0.20
N ARG A 384 9.80 36.70 0.96
CA ARG A 384 10.12 37.71 2.00
C ARG A 384 10.20 39.13 1.47
N ASN A 385 10.62 39.31 0.22
CA ASN A 385 10.65 40.62 -0.45
C ASN A 385 9.26 41.09 -0.90
N GLY A 386 8.22 40.25 -0.72
CA GLY A 386 6.84 40.51 -1.06
C GLY A 386 6.45 40.13 -2.50
N ASP A 387 7.39 39.60 -3.30
CA ASP A 387 7.11 39.04 -4.63
C ASP A 387 6.16 37.84 -4.51
N VAL A 388 5.24 37.69 -5.46
CA VAL A 388 4.41 36.49 -5.65
C VAL A 388 4.81 35.83 -6.95
N VAL A 389 5.13 34.54 -6.87
CA VAL A 389 5.73 33.77 -7.96
C VAL A 389 4.97 32.46 -8.12
N ASN A 390 4.62 32.13 -9.37
CA ASN A 390 4.22 30.79 -9.76
C ASN A 390 5.49 29.96 -10.02
N VAL A 391 5.66 28.85 -9.32
CA VAL A 391 6.91 28.08 -9.32
C VAL A 391 6.78 26.86 -10.24
N GLY A 392 7.23 27.02 -11.48
CA GLY A 392 7.09 25.99 -12.52
C GLY A 392 8.23 24.98 -12.61
N SER A 393 9.30 25.09 -11.79
CA SER A 393 10.44 24.17 -11.88
C SER A 393 11.08 23.82 -10.53
N VAL A 394 11.74 22.66 -10.49
CA VAL A 394 12.50 22.20 -9.32
C VAL A 394 13.71 23.09 -9.03
N GLU A 395 14.39 23.55 -10.07
CA GLU A 395 15.55 24.45 -9.94
C GLU A 395 15.16 25.78 -9.31
N GLU A 396 14.03 26.34 -9.73
CA GLU A 396 13.49 27.57 -9.15
C GLU A 396 13.05 27.35 -7.70
N ALA A 397 12.28 26.28 -7.44
CA ALA A 397 11.83 25.92 -6.10
C ALA A 397 12.99 25.86 -5.10
N ARG A 398 14.10 25.19 -5.46
CA ARG A 398 15.29 25.09 -4.61
C ARG A 398 15.96 26.44 -4.34
N LYS A 399 15.98 27.36 -5.31
CA LYS A 399 16.56 28.71 -5.16
C LYS A 399 15.74 29.57 -4.21
N ILE A 400 14.42 29.52 -4.30
CA ILE A 400 13.52 30.42 -3.56
C ILE A 400 13.00 29.84 -2.25
N ARG A 401 13.10 28.51 -2.01
CA ARG A 401 12.52 27.81 -0.85
C ARG A 401 12.74 28.52 0.49
N SER A 402 13.96 28.98 0.74
CA SER A 402 14.34 29.65 2.00
C SER A 402 13.69 31.04 2.19
N GLN A 403 13.22 31.64 1.09
CA GLN A 403 12.62 32.97 1.03
C GLN A 403 11.09 32.92 1.07
N VAL A 404 10.46 31.74 0.94
CA VAL A 404 9.00 31.61 0.96
C VAL A 404 8.45 31.89 2.37
N VAL A 405 7.56 32.88 2.47
CA VAL A 405 6.86 33.24 3.73
C VAL A 405 5.45 32.68 3.79
N GLU A 406 4.78 32.54 2.64
CA GLU A 406 3.42 32.01 2.54
C GLU A 406 3.31 31.20 1.25
N ILE A 407 2.63 30.06 1.33
CA ILE A 407 2.21 29.23 0.21
C ILE A 407 0.72 29.53 0.03
N ILE A 408 0.42 30.31 -1.00
CA ILE A 408 -0.93 30.80 -1.27
C ILE A 408 -1.77 29.69 -1.90
N TYR A 409 -1.19 28.97 -2.85
CA TYR A 409 -1.77 27.80 -3.51
C TYR A 409 -0.75 26.67 -3.56
N LEU A 410 -1.17 25.45 -3.25
CA LEU A 410 -0.31 24.26 -3.34
C LEU A 410 -0.06 23.79 -4.78
N GLY A 411 -0.89 24.24 -5.73
CA GLY A 411 -0.87 23.77 -7.12
C GLY A 411 -1.79 22.57 -7.33
N ASP A 412 -1.51 21.82 -8.38
CA ASP A 412 -2.37 20.72 -8.83
C ASP A 412 -2.09 19.40 -8.10
N MET A 413 -3.16 18.61 -7.98
CA MET A 413 -3.08 17.18 -7.77
C MET A 413 -3.76 16.48 -8.94
N LEU A 414 -2.98 15.68 -9.67
CA LEU A 414 -3.44 14.89 -10.80
C LEU A 414 -4.06 13.58 -10.31
N VAL A 415 -5.35 13.41 -10.57
CA VAL A 415 -6.15 12.26 -10.12
C VAL A 415 -6.75 11.54 -11.32
N ALA A 416 -6.47 10.24 -11.43
CA ALA A 416 -7.02 9.39 -12.48
C ALA A 416 -8.53 9.17 -12.29
N PHE A 417 -9.28 9.05 -13.38
CA PHE A 417 -10.71 8.75 -13.33
C PHE A 417 -10.96 7.39 -12.65
N GLY A 418 -10.08 6.42 -12.92
CA GLY A 418 -10.08 5.11 -12.28
C GLY A 418 -10.17 5.13 -10.75
N GLU A 419 -9.59 6.15 -10.11
CA GLU A 419 -9.63 6.29 -8.64
C GLU A 419 -11.03 6.65 -8.13
N PHE A 420 -11.76 7.48 -8.86
CA PHE A 420 -13.16 7.79 -8.56
C PHE A 420 -14.05 6.56 -8.79
N LEU A 421 -13.80 5.82 -9.89
CA LEU A 421 -14.54 4.61 -10.21
C LEU A 421 -14.35 3.53 -9.15
N ARG A 422 -13.11 3.25 -8.73
CA ARG A 422 -12.79 2.26 -7.69
C ARG A 422 -13.43 2.60 -6.35
N ASN A 423 -13.32 3.87 -5.93
CA ASN A 423 -13.85 4.32 -4.65
C ASN A 423 -15.36 4.62 -4.70
N ASN A 424 -15.99 4.49 -5.88
CA ASN A 424 -17.39 4.82 -6.13
C ASN A 424 -17.77 6.22 -5.61
N HIS A 425 -16.87 7.18 -5.79
CA HIS A 425 -17.09 8.57 -5.41
C HIS A 425 -17.65 9.34 -6.61
N GLN A 426 -18.64 10.23 -6.41
CA GLN A 426 -19.11 11.11 -7.48
C GLN A 426 -17.97 11.92 -8.08
N LEU A 427 -18.01 12.16 -9.38
CA LEU A 427 -17.08 13.10 -9.99
C LEU A 427 -17.31 14.49 -9.38
N LEU A 428 -16.23 15.24 -9.22
CA LEU A 428 -16.26 16.59 -8.69
C LEU A 428 -15.89 17.55 -9.83
N PRO A 429 -16.40 18.80 -9.84
CA PRO A 429 -16.07 19.78 -10.85
C PRO A 429 -14.55 19.87 -11.08
N ALA A 430 -14.13 19.65 -12.33
CA ALA A 430 -12.73 19.69 -12.72
C ALA A 430 -12.16 21.12 -12.65
N GLY A 431 -10.88 21.25 -12.30
CA GLY A 431 -10.13 22.49 -12.50
C GLY A 431 -10.09 22.89 -13.98
N TRP A 432 -10.18 24.20 -14.25
CA TRP A 432 -10.02 24.71 -15.61
C TRP A 432 -8.57 24.54 -16.09
N CYS A 433 -8.39 23.75 -17.15
CA CYS A 433 -7.09 23.27 -17.61
C CYS A 433 -6.99 23.22 -19.14
N GLU A 434 -5.77 23.10 -19.64
CA GLU A 434 -5.40 23.23 -21.05
C GLU A 434 -6.00 22.10 -21.90
N GLU A 435 -6.10 20.89 -21.34
CA GLU A 435 -6.67 19.72 -22.00
C GLU A 435 -8.15 19.90 -22.29
N TRP A 436 -8.87 20.64 -21.45
CA TRP A 436 -10.27 20.99 -21.68
C TRP A 436 -10.37 22.12 -22.69
N TRP A 437 -9.58 23.19 -22.51
CA TRP A 437 -9.60 24.37 -23.38
C TRP A 437 -9.32 24.02 -24.85
N ILE A 438 -8.32 23.19 -25.12
CA ILE A 438 -7.95 22.82 -26.50
C ILE A 438 -9.07 22.06 -27.22
N GLN A 439 -9.80 21.20 -26.51
CA GLN A 439 -10.91 20.45 -27.09
C GLN A 439 -12.11 21.33 -27.42
N LEU A 440 -12.35 22.41 -26.66
CA LEU A 440 -13.37 23.40 -27.01
C LEU A 440 -12.96 24.17 -28.27
N LEU A 441 -11.68 24.51 -28.42
CA LEU A 441 -11.17 25.14 -29.63
C LEU A 441 -11.40 24.23 -30.85
N GLN A 442 -11.00 22.95 -30.76
CA GLN A 442 -11.19 21.96 -31.83
C GLN A 442 -12.66 21.73 -32.21
N LYS A 443 -13.59 21.80 -31.25
CA LYS A 443 -15.04 21.66 -31.51
C LYS A 443 -15.74 22.96 -31.87
N SER A 444 -15.02 24.09 -31.91
CA SER A 444 -15.61 25.38 -32.30
C SER A 444 -16.05 25.34 -33.77
N ALA A 445 -17.19 25.95 -34.07
CA ALA A 445 -17.70 26.07 -35.44
C ALA A 445 -16.77 26.86 -36.37
N ASN A 446 -15.84 27.64 -35.80
CA ASN A 446 -14.87 28.45 -36.54
C ASN A 446 -13.52 27.75 -36.77
N TYR A 447 -13.37 26.51 -36.27
CA TYR A 447 -12.19 25.67 -36.51
C TYR A 447 -12.32 24.89 -37.83
N ASN A 448 -11.25 24.85 -38.62
CA ASN A 448 -11.18 24.10 -39.87
C ASN A 448 -10.08 23.03 -39.79
N ASP A 449 -10.33 21.82 -40.29
CA ASP A 449 -9.42 20.65 -40.23
C ASP A 449 -8.01 20.87 -40.82
N GLY A 450 -7.78 21.95 -41.57
CA GLY A 450 -6.46 22.31 -42.12
C GLY A 450 -5.52 23.06 -41.16
N GLN A 451 -5.91 23.31 -39.91
CA GLN A 451 -5.16 24.12 -38.93
C GLN A 451 -4.42 23.30 -37.86
N GLU A 452 -4.19 21.99 -38.08
CA GLU A 452 -3.52 21.11 -37.10
C GLU A 452 -2.09 21.57 -36.73
N GLU A 453 -1.35 22.17 -37.66
CA GLU A 453 -0.01 22.71 -37.38
C GLU A 453 -0.06 23.93 -36.43
N GLU A 454 -1.03 24.84 -36.61
CA GLU A 454 -1.25 25.98 -35.70
C GLU A 454 -1.72 25.49 -34.32
N LEU A 455 -2.57 24.46 -34.27
CA LEU A 455 -3.02 23.87 -33.01
C LEU A 455 -1.86 23.25 -32.21
N ASN A 456 -1.00 22.49 -32.91
CA ASN A 456 0.21 21.93 -32.31
C ASN A 456 1.18 23.03 -31.85
N GLN A 457 1.24 24.15 -32.57
CA GLN A 457 2.02 25.30 -32.14
C GLN A 457 1.46 25.93 -30.86
N TYR A 458 0.13 26.09 -30.73
CA TYR A 458 -0.51 26.58 -29.51
C TYR A 458 -0.30 25.67 -28.29
N LEU A 459 -0.12 24.36 -28.51
CA LEU A 459 0.19 23.40 -27.45
C LEU A 459 1.68 23.42 -27.03
N GLN A 460 2.57 23.86 -27.92
CA GLN A 460 4.02 23.85 -27.69
C GLN A 460 4.58 25.20 -27.26
N GLU A 461 3.98 26.30 -27.73
CA GLU A 461 4.42 27.66 -27.45
C GLU A 461 3.49 28.35 -26.45
N ARG A 462 4.08 29.13 -25.54
CA ARG A 462 3.30 29.95 -24.61
C ARG A 462 2.55 31.03 -25.38
N ILE A 463 1.22 30.97 -25.36
CA ILE A 463 0.33 31.97 -25.95
C ILE A 463 0.42 33.26 -25.13
N THR A 464 0.49 34.44 -25.76
CA THR A 464 0.42 35.74 -25.04
C THR A 464 -0.99 36.00 -24.52
N ALA A 465 -1.15 36.87 -23.51
CA ALA A 465 -2.48 37.18 -22.98
C ALA A 465 -3.38 37.76 -24.09
N ARG A 466 -2.85 38.66 -24.92
CA ARG A 466 -3.58 39.21 -26.06
C ARG A 466 -4.03 38.13 -27.05
N GLY A 467 -3.12 37.22 -27.41
CA GLY A 467 -3.45 36.07 -28.26
C GLY A 467 -4.54 35.19 -27.67
N ALA A 468 -4.51 34.93 -26.36
CA ALA A 468 -5.55 34.16 -25.69
C ALA A 468 -6.93 34.81 -25.78
N PHE A 469 -7.04 36.13 -25.58
CA PHE A 469 -8.32 36.85 -25.73
C PHE A 469 -8.81 36.86 -27.19
N ASP A 470 -7.91 37.01 -28.16
CA ASP A 470 -8.26 37.02 -29.57
C ASP A 470 -8.76 35.63 -30.01
N LEU A 471 -8.10 34.55 -29.57
CA LEU A 471 -8.55 33.17 -29.78
C LEU A 471 -9.91 32.90 -29.13
N SER A 472 -10.11 33.33 -27.88
CA SER A 472 -11.39 33.17 -27.19
C SER A 472 -12.54 33.87 -27.93
N LYS A 473 -12.31 35.06 -28.48
CA LYS A 473 -13.31 35.79 -29.29
C LYS A 473 -13.54 35.12 -30.65
N GLN A 474 -12.46 34.71 -31.31
CA GLN A 474 -12.52 34.08 -32.63
C GLN A 474 -13.26 32.76 -32.58
N TYR A 475 -12.94 31.90 -31.62
CA TYR A 475 -13.50 30.56 -31.51
C TYR A 475 -14.70 30.45 -30.56
N GLN A 476 -15.10 31.55 -29.91
CA GLN A 476 -16.19 31.58 -28.92
C GLN A 476 -15.99 30.56 -27.79
N ILE A 477 -14.78 30.52 -27.26
CA ILE A 477 -14.39 29.64 -26.16
C ILE A 477 -13.97 30.46 -24.93
N PRO A 478 -14.00 29.89 -23.72
CA PRO A 478 -13.53 30.61 -22.54
C PRO A 478 -12.05 30.99 -22.61
N LEU A 479 -11.63 31.90 -21.74
CA LEU A 479 -10.25 32.37 -21.66
C LEU A 479 -9.27 31.23 -21.35
N HIS A 480 -8.09 31.28 -21.96
CA HIS A 480 -7.02 30.31 -21.72
C HIS A 480 -6.70 30.16 -20.22
N PRO A 481 -6.48 28.94 -19.70
CA PRO A 481 -6.27 28.71 -18.27
C PRO A 481 -5.06 29.46 -17.67
N ASP A 482 -3.97 29.65 -18.41
CA ASP A 482 -2.80 30.43 -17.92
C ASP A 482 -3.13 31.87 -17.51
N TYR A 483 -4.13 32.48 -18.17
CA TYR A 483 -4.56 33.86 -17.91
C TYR A 483 -5.88 33.91 -17.13
N THR A 484 -6.34 32.77 -16.64
CA THR A 484 -7.52 32.64 -15.79
C THR A 484 -7.09 32.48 -14.34
N TYR A 485 -7.34 33.50 -13.51
CA TYR A 485 -6.96 33.50 -12.11
C TYR A 485 -8.08 32.99 -11.18
N PHE A 486 -7.81 32.93 -9.88
CA PHE A 486 -8.74 32.41 -8.85
C PHE A 486 -9.82 33.44 -8.47
N TYR A 487 -10.51 33.99 -9.46
CA TYR A 487 -11.54 35.03 -9.25
C TYR A 487 -12.70 34.55 -8.38
N HIS A 488 -13.04 33.26 -8.44
CA HIS A 488 -14.11 32.65 -7.63
C HIS A 488 -13.76 32.57 -6.14
N ASP A 489 -12.49 32.72 -5.77
CA ASP A 489 -12.04 32.68 -4.37
C ASP A 489 -12.18 34.01 -3.63
N VAL A 490 -12.47 35.11 -4.32
CA VAL A 490 -12.62 36.45 -3.74
C VAL A 490 -14.05 36.98 -3.88
N THR A 491 -14.40 38.00 -3.11
CA THR A 491 -15.74 38.57 -3.17
C THR A 491 -15.85 39.60 -4.31
N ARG A 492 -17.09 39.85 -4.76
CA ARG A 492 -17.40 40.89 -5.76
C ARG A 492 -16.89 42.28 -5.33
N LYS A 493 -16.99 42.60 -4.03
CA LYS A 493 -16.48 43.85 -3.45
C LYS A 493 -14.96 43.94 -3.54
N ASP A 494 -14.27 42.83 -3.29
CA ASP A 494 -12.81 42.77 -3.40
C ASP A 494 -12.38 43.03 -4.85
N LEU A 495 -13.04 42.41 -5.85
CA LEU A 495 -12.73 42.63 -7.26
C LEU A 495 -12.99 44.07 -7.71
N ASN A 496 -14.09 44.69 -7.27
CA ASN A 496 -14.35 46.11 -7.55
C ASN A 496 -13.28 47.03 -6.93
N THR A 497 -12.83 46.71 -5.71
CA THR A 497 -11.75 47.45 -5.04
C THR A 497 -10.44 47.30 -5.80
N LEU A 498 -10.10 46.07 -6.21
CA LEU A 498 -8.92 45.77 -7.02
C LEU A 498 -8.96 46.52 -8.36
N ARG A 499 -10.11 46.53 -9.04
CA ARG A 499 -10.33 47.26 -10.30
C ARG A 499 -10.07 48.76 -10.14
N SER A 500 -10.66 49.38 -9.13
CA SER A 500 -10.48 50.82 -8.88
C SER A 500 -9.03 51.17 -8.57
N TRP A 501 -8.33 50.30 -7.85
CA TRP A 501 -6.91 50.46 -7.54
C TRP A 501 -6.02 50.31 -8.77
N LEU A 502 -6.28 49.34 -9.64
CA LEU A 502 -5.53 49.14 -10.89
C LEU A 502 -5.73 50.29 -11.89
N ASN A 503 -6.95 50.84 -11.99
CA ASN A 503 -7.27 51.92 -12.93
C ASN A 503 -6.90 53.33 -12.45
N HIS A 504 -6.42 53.50 -11.21
CA HIS A 504 -6.19 54.82 -10.64
C HIS A 504 -5.11 55.65 -11.37
N ASP A 505 -4.11 54.98 -11.95
CA ASP A 505 -2.92 55.62 -12.57
C ASP A 505 -2.75 55.24 -14.06
N ILE A 506 -3.81 54.82 -14.76
CA ILE A 506 -3.76 54.40 -16.18
C ILE A 506 -4.44 55.44 -17.08
N ASP A 507 -3.66 56.14 -17.91
CA ASP A 507 -4.15 57.12 -18.89
C ASP A 507 -4.50 56.50 -20.27
N ASP A 508 -3.99 55.31 -20.60
CA ASP A 508 -4.30 54.57 -21.84
C ASP A 508 -4.30 53.04 -21.61
N ILE A 509 -5.29 52.34 -22.17
CA ILE A 509 -5.54 50.89 -21.96
C ILE A 509 -4.58 50.01 -22.79
N ASN A 510 -3.87 50.60 -23.77
CA ASN A 510 -2.84 49.91 -24.54
C ASN A 510 -1.53 49.79 -23.75
N ILE A 511 -1.48 48.79 -22.88
CA ILE A 511 -0.29 48.46 -22.08
C ILE A 511 0.71 47.71 -22.98
N GLU A 512 1.71 48.44 -23.49
CA GLU A 512 2.86 47.86 -24.20
C GLU A 512 4.02 47.45 -23.25
N ASP A 513 3.98 47.88 -21.98
CA ASP A 513 5.03 47.69 -20.97
C ASP A 513 4.50 47.12 -19.63
N ASP A 514 5.38 46.74 -18.70
CA ASP A 514 4.98 46.31 -17.33
C ASP A 514 4.17 47.39 -16.58
N LEU A 515 3.06 46.99 -15.92
CA LEU A 515 2.22 47.90 -15.14
C LEU A 515 2.79 48.10 -13.73
N LYS A 516 3.00 49.36 -13.34
CA LYS A 516 3.52 49.74 -12.02
C LYS A 516 2.45 50.40 -11.16
N VAL A 517 2.13 49.79 -10.03
CA VAL A 517 1.07 50.25 -9.11
C VAL A 517 1.63 50.49 -7.70
N ASN A 518 1.11 51.50 -6.99
CA ASN A 518 1.54 51.79 -5.61
C ASN A 518 1.02 50.72 -4.64
N ILE A 519 1.86 50.28 -3.69
CA ILE A 519 1.48 49.26 -2.70
C ILE A 519 0.35 49.78 -1.79
N GLY A 520 -0.76 49.04 -1.74
CA GLY A 520 -1.90 49.28 -0.85
C GLY A 520 -2.45 48.00 -0.21
N PRO A 521 -3.47 48.08 0.66
CA PRO A 521 -4.14 46.90 1.24
C PRO A 521 -4.72 45.95 0.19
N GLU A 522 -5.06 46.47 -1.00
CA GLU A 522 -5.56 45.74 -2.17
C GLU A 522 -4.57 44.69 -2.68
N LYS A 523 -3.28 44.82 -2.33
CA LYS A 523 -2.27 43.79 -2.58
C LYS A 523 -2.69 42.42 -2.06
N ARG A 524 -3.40 42.35 -0.91
CA ARG A 524 -3.86 41.05 -0.39
C ARG A 524 -4.93 40.41 -1.28
N ILE A 525 -5.74 41.22 -1.96
CA ILE A 525 -6.73 40.74 -2.93
C ILE A 525 -5.99 40.18 -4.15
N LEU A 526 -4.99 40.91 -4.67
CA LEU A 526 -4.14 40.45 -5.78
C LEU A 526 -3.42 39.12 -5.44
N GLU A 527 -2.88 39.01 -4.23
CA GLU A 527 -2.30 37.75 -3.69
C GLU A 527 -3.35 36.64 -3.64
N SER A 528 -4.57 36.94 -3.18
CA SER A 528 -5.65 35.94 -3.02
C SER A 528 -6.24 35.47 -4.35
N VAL A 529 -6.22 36.32 -5.39
CA VAL A 529 -6.56 35.96 -6.77
C VAL A 529 -5.45 35.14 -7.43
N GLY A 530 -4.24 35.16 -6.87
CA GLY A 530 -3.11 34.33 -7.32
C GLY A 530 -2.29 34.93 -8.47
N VAL A 531 -2.31 36.26 -8.64
CA VAL A 531 -1.60 36.91 -9.75
C VAL A 531 -0.11 37.09 -9.42
N PRO A 532 0.81 36.57 -10.26
CA PRO A 532 2.24 36.79 -10.09
C PRO A 532 2.59 38.28 -10.19
N HIS A 533 3.44 38.77 -9.27
CA HIS A 533 3.87 40.17 -9.29
C HIS A 533 5.18 40.36 -8.53
N ARG A 534 5.93 41.42 -8.89
CA ARG A 534 7.23 41.75 -8.28
C ARG A 534 7.16 43.08 -7.55
N ILE A 535 7.93 43.21 -6.48
CA ILE A 535 8.13 44.48 -5.78
C ILE A 535 9.46 45.08 -6.19
N ARG A 536 9.44 46.24 -6.83
CA ARG A 536 10.63 47.01 -7.22
C ARG A 536 10.41 48.47 -6.88
N GLU A 537 11.42 49.10 -6.26
CA GLU A 537 11.39 50.51 -5.87
C GLU A 537 10.14 50.92 -5.03
N GLY A 538 9.62 49.99 -4.23
CA GLY A 538 8.42 50.23 -3.41
C GLY A 538 7.10 50.21 -4.17
N LYS A 539 7.09 49.79 -5.44
CA LYS A 539 5.90 49.59 -6.27
C LYS A 539 5.71 48.12 -6.66
N ILE A 540 4.47 47.76 -6.95
CA ILE A 540 4.10 46.45 -7.52
C ILE A 540 4.26 46.56 -9.03
N VAL A 541 4.99 45.61 -9.61
CA VAL A 541 5.23 45.46 -11.04
C VAL A 541 4.53 44.18 -11.49
N LEU A 542 3.49 44.35 -12.30
CA LEU A 542 2.78 43.28 -13.00
C LEU A 542 3.40 43.13 -14.37
N ALA A 543 3.66 41.89 -14.79
CA ALA A 543 4.12 41.64 -16.15
C ALA A 543 3.05 42.06 -17.15
N GLN A 544 3.47 42.46 -18.35
CA GLN A 544 2.57 42.92 -19.41
C GLN A 544 1.35 42.00 -19.63
N ASP A 545 1.57 40.69 -19.79
CA ASP A 545 0.50 39.71 -20.01
C ASP A 545 -0.47 39.62 -18.82
N ASP A 546 0.07 39.60 -17.59
CA ASP A 546 -0.75 39.49 -16.38
C ASP A 546 -1.61 40.74 -16.16
N ALA A 547 -1.02 41.92 -16.41
CA ALA A 547 -1.71 43.20 -16.36
C ALA A 547 -2.82 43.30 -17.42
N TYR A 548 -2.50 42.89 -18.66
CA TYR A 548 -3.46 42.86 -19.76
C TYR A 548 -4.64 41.93 -19.45
N ALA A 549 -4.36 40.72 -18.96
CA ALA A 549 -5.41 39.77 -18.59
C ALA A 549 -6.34 40.32 -17.50
N LEU A 550 -5.77 40.87 -16.41
CA LEU A 550 -6.56 41.47 -15.33
C LEU A 550 -7.46 42.60 -15.84
N LEU A 551 -6.91 43.59 -16.53
CA LEU A 551 -7.66 44.79 -16.91
C LEU A 551 -8.76 44.50 -17.94
N ASN A 552 -8.54 43.54 -18.84
CA ASN A 552 -9.56 43.14 -19.81
C ASN A 552 -10.65 42.27 -19.18
N THR A 553 -10.31 41.42 -18.19
CA THR A 553 -11.30 40.58 -17.50
C THR A 553 -12.20 41.39 -16.56
N ILE A 554 -11.65 42.31 -15.76
CA ILE A 554 -12.41 43.20 -14.85
C ILE A 554 -12.57 44.63 -15.44
N ASN A 555 -13.02 44.70 -16.70
CA ASN A 555 -13.14 45.96 -17.44
C ASN A 555 -14.18 46.94 -16.84
N GLN A 556 -15.27 46.43 -16.26
CA GLN A 556 -16.40 47.17 -15.69
C GLN A 556 -16.63 46.76 -14.22
N PRO A 557 -17.24 47.63 -13.40
CA PRO A 557 -17.60 47.27 -12.03
C PRO A 557 -18.63 46.13 -12.02
N LEU A 558 -18.40 45.12 -11.18
CA LEU A 558 -19.29 43.98 -10.99
C LEU A 558 -20.52 44.40 -10.16
N ASN A 559 -21.69 43.85 -10.49
CA ASN A 559 -22.91 44.05 -9.71
C ASN A 559 -22.81 43.37 -8.33
N THR A 560 -23.03 44.13 -7.26
CA THR A 560 -23.03 43.64 -5.87
C THR A 560 -24.41 43.50 -5.26
N GLU A 561 -25.48 43.92 -5.94
CA GLU A 561 -26.85 43.95 -5.42
C GLU A 561 -27.61 42.65 -5.73
N ASP A 562 -27.32 42.00 -6.85
CA ASP A 562 -27.97 40.75 -7.26
C ASP A 562 -27.45 39.54 -6.47
N ASP A 563 -28.28 38.52 -6.26
CA ASP A 563 -27.90 37.25 -5.64
C ASP A 563 -27.29 36.28 -6.66
N ILE A 564 -26.15 36.69 -7.21
CA ILE A 564 -25.34 35.91 -8.15
C ILE A 564 -23.94 35.65 -7.59
N SER A 565 -23.29 34.60 -8.06
CA SER A 565 -21.92 34.27 -7.68
C SER A 565 -20.91 35.30 -8.22
N THR A 566 -19.70 35.34 -7.63
CA THR A 566 -18.63 36.24 -8.12
C THR A 566 -18.28 35.96 -9.59
N LEU A 567 -18.27 34.68 -9.99
CA LEU A 567 -17.89 34.28 -11.34
C LEU A 567 -18.97 34.65 -12.37
N GLU A 568 -20.25 34.48 -12.05
CA GLU A 568 -21.36 34.92 -12.92
C GLU A 568 -21.34 36.43 -13.12
N ALA A 569 -21.15 37.20 -12.04
CA ALA A 569 -21.03 38.66 -12.13
C ALA A 569 -19.81 39.08 -12.98
N LEU A 570 -18.71 38.33 -12.91
CA LEU A 570 -17.53 38.56 -13.74
C LEU A 570 -17.81 38.29 -15.23
N ASN A 571 -18.53 37.22 -15.53
CA ASN A 571 -18.90 36.86 -16.91
C ASN A 571 -19.89 37.82 -17.55
N GLN A 572 -20.64 38.61 -16.78
CA GLN A 572 -21.48 39.69 -17.31
C GLN A 572 -20.68 40.90 -17.82
N VAL A 573 -19.47 41.11 -17.30
CA VAL A 573 -18.63 42.27 -17.65
C VAL A 573 -17.47 41.91 -18.57
N SER A 574 -16.89 40.73 -18.40
CA SER A 574 -15.75 40.25 -19.18
C SER A 574 -16.12 40.12 -20.67
N PRO A 575 -15.23 40.52 -21.61
CA PRO A 575 -15.47 40.39 -23.04
C PRO A 575 -15.44 38.94 -23.55
N VAL A 576 -14.96 38.01 -22.73
CA VAL A 576 -14.88 36.57 -23.00
C VAL A 576 -15.31 35.80 -21.75
N GLU A 577 -15.80 34.58 -21.93
CA GLU A 577 -16.19 33.72 -20.82
C GLU A 577 -14.98 33.34 -19.93
N ILE A 578 -15.16 33.39 -18.62
CA ILE A 578 -14.19 33.06 -17.59
C ILE A 578 -14.70 31.88 -16.80
N MET A 579 -13.90 30.82 -16.77
CA MET A 579 -14.17 29.60 -16.02
C MET A 579 -13.63 29.67 -14.59
N ALA A 580 -14.18 28.88 -13.68
CA ALA A 580 -13.61 28.72 -12.35
C ALA A 580 -12.26 28.00 -12.46
N LYS A 581 -11.15 28.67 -12.09
CA LYS A 581 -9.80 28.06 -12.20
C LYS A 581 -9.67 26.79 -11.34
N ALA A 582 -10.29 26.77 -10.17
CA ALA A 582 -10.23 25.67 -9.19
C ALA A 582 -11.55 25.54 -8.41
N PRO A 583 -12.62 25.02 -9.04
CA PRO A 583 -13.91 24.85 -8.37
C PRO A 583 -13.84 23.81 -7.24
N THR A 584 -12.88 22.88 -7.31
CA THR A 584 -12.66 21.84 -6.30
C THR A 584 -11.24 21.91 -5.73
N TYR A 585 -11.14 22.01 -4.39
CA TYR A 585 -9.88 21.85 -3.64
C TYR A 585 -9.89 20.54 -2.85
N LEU A 586 -8.79 19.78 -2.96
CA LEU A 586 -8.58 18.55 -2.21
C LEU A 586 -7.79 18.83 -0.93
N GLY A 587 -8.38 18.42 0.20
CA GLY A 587 -7.68 18.35 1.47
C GLY A 587 -6.70 17.18 1.54
N GLY A 588 -5.68 17.29 2.38
CA GLY A 588 -4.74 16.20 2.58
C GLY A 588 -3.71 16.45 3.66
N ARG A 589 -3.12 15.35 4.14
CA ARG A 589 -2.01 15.37 5.08
C ARG A 589 -1.00 14.29 4.77
N VAL A 590 0.22 14.47 5.27
CA VAL A 590 1.27 13.47 5.12
C VAL A 590 0.96 12.22 5.96
N GLY A 591 1.07 11.05 5.33
CA GLY A 591 0.92 9.72 5.91
C GLY A 591 2.27 9.07 6.17
N ARG A 592 2.44 7.80 5.79
CA ARG A 592 3.72 7.09 5.89
C ARG A 592 4.78 7.67 4.93
N PRO A 593 6.00 7.94 5.40
CA PRO A 593 7.15 8.19 4.54
C PRO A 593 7.40 7.05 3.56
N GLU A 594 8.06 7.36 2.46
CA GLU A 594 8.61 6.39 1.51
C GLU A 594 9.56 5.40 2.21
N LYS A 595 9.90 4.25 1.62
CA LYS A 595 10.79 3.27 2.24
C LYS A 595 11.60 2.50 1.20
N THR A 596 12.89 2.37 1.47
CA THR A 596 13.81 1.47 0.76
C THR A 596 14.81 0.94 1.80
N LYS A 597 14.70 -0.33 2.20
CA LYS A 597 15.61 -0.93 3.20
C LYS A 597 15.63 -2.46 3.17
N GLU A 598 16.75 -3.02 3.62
CA GLU A 598 16.91 -4.46 3.89
C GLU A 598 15.87 -4.97 4.91
N ARG A 599 15.20 -6.10 4.61
CA ARG A 599 14.27 -6.75 5.55
C ARG A 599 15.07 -7.56 6.58
N MET A 600 15.25 -6.97 7.75
CA MET A 600 15.99 -7.60 8.84
C MET A 600 15.08 -8.02 10.01
N MET A 601 15.33 -9.23 10.54
CA MET A 601 14.81 -9.60 11.86
C MET A 601 15.45 -8.75 12.96
N LYS A 602 14.84 -8.72 14.15
CA LYS A 602 15.39 -8.03 15.32
C LYS A 602 15.75 -9.01 16.43
N PRO A 603 17.04 -9.11 16.82
CA PRO A 603 18.26 -8.88 16.04
C PRO A 603 18.34 -9.61 14.70
N ALA A 604 19.15 -9.10 13.76
CA ALA A 604 19.31 -9.62 12.40
C ALA A 604 20.31 -10.80 12.36
N PRO A 605 19.86 -12.04 12.08
CA PRO A 605 20.75 -13.19 11.97
C PRO A 605 21.38 -13.25 10.58
N HIS A 606 22.57 -13.87 10.53
CA HIS A 606 23.17 -14.36 9.28
C HIS A 606 22.81 -15.84 9.04
N ALA A 607 22.61 -16.59 10.12
CA ALA A 607 22.27 -18.02 10.08
C ALA A 607 21.07 -18.34 10.97
N LEU A 608 20.16 -19.19 10.49
CA LEU A 608 19.12 -19.79 11.33
C LEU A 608 19.70 -20.97 12.14
N PHE A 609 20.63 -20.65 13.05
CA PHE A 609 21.30 -21.62 13.91
C PHE A 609 21.13 -21.25 15.39
N PRO A 610 20.61 -22.16 16.25
CA PRO A 610 20.31 -21.84 17.64
C PRO A 610 21.58 -21.84 18.51
N ILE A 611 21.80 -20.75 19.25
CA ILE A 611 22.92 -20.62 20.19
C ILE A 611 22.50 -20.29 21.63
N GLY A 612 21.20 -20.17 21.91
CA GLY A 612 20.70 -19.76 23.23
C GLY A 612 21.18 -18.36 23.60
N THR A 613 21.61 -18.21 24.86
CA THR A 613 22.24 -16.97 25.37
C THR A 613 23.77 -17.02 25.31
N ASN A 614 24.34 -18.01 24.62
CA ASN A 614 25.78 -18.26 24.69
C ASN A 614 26.64 -17.23 23.96
N GLY A 615 26.10 -16.55 22.94
CA GLY A 615 26.76 -15.51 22.15
C GLY A 615 26.44 -14.08 22.56
N GLY A 616 26.07 -13.87 23.83
CA GLY A 616 25.76 -12.54 24.37
C GLY A 616 24.53 -11.87 23.74
N ASN A 617 24.39 -10.55 23.94
CA ASN A 617 23.25 -9.77 23.45
C ASN A 617 23.17 -9.70 21.93
N ARG A 618 24.33 -9.78 21.24
CA ARG A 618 24.42 -9.75 19.78
C ARG A 618 24.18 -11.12 19.13
N ARG A 619 24.04 -12.17 19.93
CA ARG A 619 23.84 -13.55 19.45
C ARG A 619 24.97 -13.98 18.49
N ASN A 620 26.22 -13.71 18.85
CA ASN A 620 27.38 -14.04 18.03
C ASN A 620 27.78 -15.52 18.20
N ILE A 621 27.73 -16.29 17.11
CA ILE A 621 28.12 -17.70 17.04
C ILE A 621 29.61 -17.85 17.33
N VAL A 622 30.46 -16.90 16.91
CA VAL A 622 31.91 -16.93 17.15
C VAL A 622 32.21 -16.87 18.66
N GLU A 623 31.47 -16.06 19.41
CA GLU A 623 31.59 -16.03 20.88
C GLU A 623 31.05 -17.29 21.53
N ALA A 624 29.92 -17.81 21.04
CA ALA A 624 29.38 -19.08 21.53
C ALA A 624 30.37 -20.24 21.31
N ALA A 625 31.10 -20.24 20.19
CA ALA A 625 32.13 -21.22 19.87
C ALA A 625 33.32 -21.21 20.85
N LYS A 626 33.67 -20.06 21.47
CA LYS A 626 34.76 -20.00 22.47
C LYS A 626 34.47 -20.85 23.71
N LYS A 627 33.19 -21.13 24.00
CA LYS A 627 32.75 -22.02 25.10
C LYS A 627 32.91 -23.52 24.76
N GLY A 628 33.32 -23.85 23.54
CA GLY A 628 33.47 -25.23 23.07
C GLY A 628 32.12 -25.86 22.76
N SER A 629 31.45 -26.40 23.79
CA SER A 629 30.14 -27.05 23.66
C SER A 629 29.04 -26.30 24.37
N ILE A 630 27.88 -26.18 23.73
CA ILE A 630 26.68 -25.53 24.28
C ILE A 630 25.50 -26.50 24.24
N THR A 631 24.51 -26.26 25.11
CA THR A 631 23.24 -27.01 25.10
C THR A 631 22.14 -26.12 24.52
N VAL A 632 21.52 -26.58 23.44
CA VAL A 632 20.43 -25.87 22.75
C VAL A 632 19.36 -26.86 22.30
N ASP A 633 18.16 -26.36 22.08
CA ASP A 633 17.07 -27.14 21.51
C ASP A 633 17.20 -27.17 19.98
N ILE A 634 17.43 -28.36 19.42
CA ILE A 634 17.81 -28.54 18.01
C ILE A 634 17.44 -29.93 17.50
N ALA A 635 16.92 -30.03 16.28
CA ALA A 635 16.78 -31.30 15.58
C ALA A 635 18.07 -31.72 14.85
N ARG A 636 18.14 -32.99 14.52
CA ARG A 636 19.13 -33.59 13.61
C ARG A 636 18.40 -34.55 12.69
N CYS A 637 18.95 -34.84 11.53
CA CYS A 637 18.45 -35.96 10.74
C CYS A 637 19.05 -37.27 11.23
N LYS A 638 18.31 -38.37 11.05
CA LYS A 638 18.82 -39.74 11.17
C LYS A 638 18.82 -40.38 9.79
N CYS A 639 19.91 -41.06 9.46
CA CYS A 639 19.99 -41.87 8.25
C CYS A 639 18.88 -42.92 8.19
N THR A 640 18.18 -43.03 7.05
CA THR A 640 17.11 -44.03 6.84
C THR A 640 17.66 -45.44 6.65
N ASN A 641 18.92 -45.59 6.19
CA ASN A 641 19.60 -46.89 6.18
C ASN A 641 19.78 -47.40 7.63
N PRO A 642 19.13 -48.50 8.04
CA PRO A 642 19.18 -49.03 9.39
C PRO A 642 20.60 -49.45 9.83
N GLU A 643 21.45 -49.85 8.89
CA GLU A 643 22.84 -50.29 9.19
C GLU A 643 23.79 -49.12 9.49
N CYS A 644 23.48 -47.92 8.98
CA CYS A 644 24.29 -46.73 9.20
C CYS A 644 23.82 -45.96 10.43
N GLY A 645 22.54 -45.56 10.46
CA GLY A 645 21.92 -44.85 11.58
C GLY A 645 22.57 -43.52 12.01
N VAL A 646 23.58 -43.02 11.29
CA VAL A 646 24.35 -41.82 11.64
C VAL A 646 23.45 -40.59 11.62
N GLY A 647 23.64 -39.71 12.62
CA GLY A 647 22.95 -38.43 12.68
C GLY A 647 23.68 -37.34 11.89
N SER A 648 22.97 -36.59 11.06
CA SER A 648 23.50 -35.48 10.25
C SER A 648 22.60 -34.24 10.31
N MET A 649 22.96 -33.18 9.57
CA MET A 649 22.14 -31.98 9.33
C MET A 649 21.94 -31.78 7.81
N GLN A 650 21.87 -32.88 7.06
CA GLN A 650 21.88 -32.91 5.59
C GLN A 650 20.89 -33.96 5.10
N ALA A 651 20.17 -33.71 4.01
CA ALA A 651 19.21 -34.64 3.40
C ALA A 651 19.84 -35.98 3.00
N ILE A 652 21.12 -35.97 2.64
CA ILE A 652 21.87 -37.17 2.26
C ILE A 652 22.90 -37.49 3.34
N CYS A 653 22.98 -38.77 3.71
CA CYS A 653 23.91 -39.25 4.72
C CYS A 653 25.36 -39.11 4.21
N PRO A 654 26.26 -38.41 4.92
CA PRO A 654 27.64 -38.21 4.48
C PRO A 654 28.50 -39.48 4.54
N VAL A 655 27.98 -40.59 5.08
CA VAL A 655 28.71 -41.86 5.24
C VAL A 655 28.26 -42.90 4.21
N CYS A 656 26.95 -43.06 4.00
CA CYS A 656 26.40 -44.14 3.16
C CYS A 656 25.55 -43.66 1.98
N GLY A 657 25.32 -42.36 1.82
CA GLY A 657 24.54 -41.80 0.72
C GLY A 657 23.01 -42.00 0.80
N ALA A 658 22.49 -42.72 1.81
CA ALA A 658 21.04 -42.86 2.00
C ALA A 658 20.39 -41.54 2.42
N ARG A 659 19.08 -41.37 2.14
CA ARG A 659 18.29 -40.23 2.61
C ARG A 659 18.27 -40.18 4.13
N THR A 660 18.10 -39.00 4.69
CA THR A 660 17.96 -38.79 6.12
C THR A 660 16.63 -38.12 6.40
N VAL A 661 16.10 -38.33 7.61
CA VAL A 661 14.82 -37.76 8.04
C VAL A 661 15.02 -37.00 9.36
N PRO A 662 14.40 -35.80 9.52
CA PRO A 662 14.42 -35.08 10.79
C PRO A 662 13.96 -35.96 11.95
N THR A 663 14.73 -35.92 13.04
CA THR A 663 14.33 -36.48 14.34
C THR A 663 13.65 -35.40 15.17
N SER A 664 12.92 -35.82 16.22
CA SER A 664 12.31 -34.89 17.16
C SER A 664 13.33 -33.91 17.75
N SER A 665 12.86 -32.67 17.91
CA SER A 665 13.64 -31.62 18.56
C SER A 665 13.82 -31.93 20.04
N GLY A 666 14.91 -31.42 20.62
CA GLY A 666 15.22 -31.63 22.02
C GLY A 666 16.52 -30.94 22.41
N LYS A 667 16.72 -30.76 23.73
CA LYS A 667 17.94 -30.16 24.28
C LYS A 667 19.13 -31.08 24.06
N LYS A 668 20.00 -30.73 23.12
CA LYS A 668 21.20 -31.50 22.76
C LYS A 668 22.46 -30.68 23.05
N ARG A 669 23.53 -31.36 23.48
CA ARG A 669 24.87 -30.76 23.63
C ARG A 669 25.58 -30.81 22.28
N ILE A 670 25.95 -29.63 21.76
CA ILE A 670 26.61 -29.47 20.46
C ILE A 670 27.98 -28.81 20.62
N ASN A 671 29.00 -29.32 19.93
CA ASN A 671 30.32 -28.72 19.90
C ASN A 671 30.39 -27.67 18.77
N VAL A 672 29.95 -26.45 19.08
CA VAL A 672 29.89 -25.34 18.12
C VAL A 672 31.28 -24.95 17.63
N ALA A 673 32.31 -25.06 18.48
CA ALA A 673 33.69 -24.78 18.06
C ALA A 673 34.15 -25.67 16.90
N ASN A 674 33.84 -26.97 16.97
CA ASN A 674 34.20 -27.91 15.92
C ASN A 674 33.33 -27.73 14.67
N LEU A 675 32.02 -27.53 14.84
CA LEU A 675 31.09 -27.28 13.74
C LEU A 675 31.51 -26.03 12.95
N LEU A 676 31.75 -24.92 13.66
CA LEU A 676 32.16 -23.66 13.05
C LEU A 676 33.52 -23.78 12.35
N ARG A 677 34.49 -24.50 12.94
CA ARG A 677 35.80 -24.75 12.30
C ARG A 677 35.66 -25.52 10.98
N LYS A 678 34.82 -26.55 10.94
CA LYS A 678 34.52 -27.31 9.72
C LYS A 678 33.83 -26.43 8.69
N ALA A 679 32.83 -25.66 9.11
CA ALA A 679 32.09 -24.77 8.23
C ALA A 679 32.99 -23.69 7.58
N TYR A 680 33.95 -23.10 8.32
CA TYR A 680 34.94 -22.18 7.71
C TYR A 680 35.80 -22.85 6.64
N LYS A 681 36.24 -24.11 6.89
CA LYS A 681 37.03 -24.87 5.92
C LYS A 681 36.21 -25.16 4.66
N ASN A 682 34.97 -25.61 4.84
CA ASN A 682 34.07 -25.94 3.74
C ASN A 682 33.71 -24.69 2.92
N ALA A 683 33.35 -23.59 3.58
CA ALA A 683 33.00 -22.34 2.92
C ALA A 683 34.19 -21.61 2.27
N GLY A 684 35.43 -22.06 2.51
CA GLY A 684 36.64 -21.40 1.99
C GLY A 684 36.89 -19.99 2.55
N VAL A 685 36.30 -19.64 3.70
CA VAL A 685 36.38 -18.29 4.27
C VAL A 685 37.31 -18.26 5.49
N ARG A 686 38.13 -17.22 5.59
CA ARG A 686 38.92 -16.96 6.81
C ARG A 686 38.00 -16.68 7.99
N LYS A 687 38.53 -16.83 9.21
CA LYS A 687 37.75 -16.55 10.42
C LYS A 687 37.23 -15.11 10.41
N LEU A 688 35.95 -14.96 10.74
CA LEU A 688 35.25 -13.68 10.90
C LEU A 688 35.07 -13.38 12.39
N ASP A 689 34.94 -12.11 12.73
CA ASP A 689 34.73 -11.68 14.12
C ASP A 689 33.28 -11.84 14.58
N GLU A 690 32.32 -11.64 13.68
CA GLU A 690 30.89 -11.66 14.00
C GLU A 690 30.11 -12.49 12.99
N ILE A 691 29.44 -13.53 13.49
CA ILE A 691 28.41 -14.27 12.75
C ILE A 691 27.21 -14.37 13.68
N LYS A 692 26.07 -13.81 13.27
CA LYS A 692 24.88 -13.72 14.12
C LYS A 692 23.99 -14.94 13.91
N GLY A 693 23.65 -15.64 14.99
CA GLY A 693 22.69 -16.75 15.01
C GLY A 693 21.37 -16.35 15.63
N VAL A 694 20.51 -17.34 15.88
CA VAL A 694 19.24 -17.15 16.59
C VAL A 694 19.34 -17.64 18.03
N GLN A 695 18.51 -17.08 18.91
CA GLN A 695 18.46 -17.55 20.30
C GLN A 695 17.91 -18.98 20.39
N GLY A 696 16.93 -19.30 19.56
CA GLY A 696 16.36 -20.63 19.39
C GLY A 696 15.60 -20.69 18.07
N MET A 697 15.42 -21.89 17.54
CA MET A 697 14.57 -22.09 16.37
C MET A 697 13.11 -21.89 16.76
N ILE A 698 12.35 -21.26 15.87
CA ILE A 698 10.91 -21.01 16.02
C ILE A 698 10.06 -21.91 15.12
N SER A 699 10.70 -22.73 14.28
CA SER A 699 10.02 -23.75 13.47
C SER A 699 9.65 -24.97 14.29
N GLU A 700 8.73 -25.77 13.76
CA GLU A 700 8.16 -26.94 14.43
C GLU A 700 9.24 -28.01 14.68
N GLU A 701 9.98 -28.33 13.63
CA GLU A 701 11.06 -29.32 13.67
C GLU A 701 12.30 -28.78 14.38
N LYS A 702 12.44 -27.46 14.51
CA LYS A 702 13.65 -26.79 15.05
C LYS A 702 14.93 -27.27 14.35
N PHE A 703 14.85 -27.48 13.05
CA PHE A 703 15.97 -27.90 12.22
C PHE A 703 16.85 -26.70 11.85
N PRO A 704 18.16 -26.73 12.16
CA PRO A 704 19.05 -25.59 11.94
C PRO A 704 19.48 -25.49 10.47
N GLU A 705 19.74 -24.26 10.02
CA GLU A 705 20.42 -24.02 8.75
C GLU A 705 21.92 -24.39 8.82
N PRO A 706 22.54 -24.88 7.73
CA PRO A 706 23.99 -25.08 7.64
C PRO A 706 24.78 -23.80 7.97
N LEU A 707 25.83 -23.94 8.79
CA LEU A 707 26.64 -22.79 9.23
C LEU A 707 27.41 -22.14 8.08
N GLU A 708 27.74 -22.91 7.04
CA GLU A 708 28.39 -22.45 5.82
C GLU A 708 27.60 -21.31 5.17
N LYS A 709 26.26 -21.44 5.04
CA LYS A 709 25.39 -20.37 4.53
C LYS A 709 25.51 -19.11 5.38
N GLY A 710 25.49 -19.26 6.70
CA GLY A 710 25.68 -18.16 7.65
C GLY A 710 27.03 -17.43 7.54
N ILE A 711 28.11 -18.17 7.30
CA ILE A 711 29.46 -17.61 7.10
C ILE A 711 29.50 -16.80 5.80
N LEU A 712 28.95 -17.36 4.71
CA LEU A 712 28.93 -16.69 3.41
C LEU A 712 28.03 -15.44 3.42
N ARG A 713 26.91 -15.47 4.13
CA ARG A 713 26.08 -14.28 4.36
C ARG A 713 26.83 -13.20 5.14
N ALA A 714 27.52 -13.57 6.22
CA ALA A 714 28.33 -12.64 7.00
C ALA A 714 29.51 -12.05 6.21
N LYS A 715 30.17 -12.86 5.36
CA LYS A 715 31.23 -12.40 4.45
C LYS A 715 30.74 -11.31 3.50
N ASN A 716 29.52 -11.48 2.97
CA ASN A 716 28.93 -10.58 1.98
C ASN A 716 28.05 -9.47 2.59
N GLY A 717 27.92 -9.41 3.93
CA GLY A 717 27.14 -8.36 4.60
C GLY A 717 25.64 -8.42 4.31
N VAL A 718 25.08 -9.63 4.15
CA VAL A 718 23.66 -9.87 3.91
C VAL A 718 23.00 -10.63 5.06
N TYR A 719 21.70 -10.44 5.25
CA TYR A 719 20.95 -10.99 6.38
C TYR A 719 19.81 -11.88 5.93
N THR A 720 19.59 -12.95 6.69
CA THR A 720 18.54 -13.92 6.39
C THR A 720 17.25 -13.58 7.15
N PHE A 721 16.10 -13.88 6.53
CA PHE A 721 14.80 -13.78 7.16
C PHE A 721 14.35 -15.13 7.74
N LYS A 722 13.10 -15.20 8.23
CA LYS A 722 12.58 -16.36 8.98
C LYS A 722 12.57 -17.66 8.15
N ASP A 723 12.41 -17.55 6.85
CA ASP A 723 12.33 -18.64 5.88
C ASP A 723 13.65 -18.88 5.15
N ALA A 724 14.75 -18.30 5.66
CA ALA A 724 16.10 -18.31 5.13
C ALA A 724 16.38 -17.47 3.85
N THR A 725 15.36 -16.82 3.27
CA THR A 725 15.51 -15.92 2.11
C THR A 725 16.12 -14.57 2.51
N ILE A 726 16.67 -13.84 1.54
CA ILE A 726 17.23 -12.50 1.69
C ILE A 726 16.36 -11.51 0.91
N ARG A 727 15.89 -10.46 1.59
CA ARG A 727 14.88 -9.56 1.00
C ARG A 727 15.17 -8.09 1.20
N HIS A 728 14.70 -7.30 0.27
CA HIS A 728 14.75 -5.84 0.31
C HIS A 728 13.34 -5.25 0.17
N ASP A 729 12.91 -4.47 1.16
CA ASP A 729 11.60 -3.81 1.15
C ASP A 729 11.68 -2.47 0.42
N SER A 730 10.76 -2.20 -0.50
CA SER A 730 10.59 -0.89 -1.13
C SER A 730 9.12 -0.46 -1.11
N THR A 731 8.84 0.84 -1.12
CA THR A 731 7.49 1.36 -1.39
C THR A 731 7.10 1.07 -2.83
N ASP A 732 5.86 0.65 -3.06
CA ASP A 732 5.37 0.29 -4.39
C ASP A 732 4.88 1.53 -5.13
N LEU A 733 5.37 1.73 -6.37
CA LEU A 733 4.89 2.79 -7.25
C LEU A 733 4.57 2.24 -8.65
N PRO A 734 3.52 2.74 -9.31
CA PRO A 734 3.11 2.25 -10.62
C PRO A 734 3.96 2.89 -11.71
N LEU A 735 4.19 2.16 -12.80
CA LEU A 735 4.82 2.68 -13.99
C LEU A 735 4.30 1.92 -15.22
N THR A 736 3.74 2.59 -16.22
CA THR A 736 3.44 1.94 -17.51
C THR A 736 4.41 2.30 -18.60
N HIS A 737 5.14 3.42 -18.46
CA HIS A 737 6.10 3.88 -19.47
C HIS A 737 7.33 4.50 -18.82
N PHE A 738 8.50 4.31 -19.41
CA PHE A 738 9.76 4.83 -18.92
C PHE A 738 10.60 5.45 -20.04
N ILE A 739 11.49 6.37 -19.67
CA ILE A 739 12.51 6.89 -20.57
C ILE A 739 13.85 6.22 -20.18
N PRO A 740 14.64 5.65 -21.12
CA PRO A 740 15.87 4.92 -20.82
C PRO A 740 16.84 5.66 -19.89
N ARG A 741 17.01 6.98 -20.07
CA ARG A 741 17.87 7.82 -19.22
C ARG A 741 17.45 7.86 -17.75
N GLU A 742 16.17 7.68 -17.45
CA GLU A 742 15.64 7.72 -16.09
C GLU A 742 15.95 6.45 -15.30
N ILE A 743 16.06 5.33 -16.01
CA ILE A 743 16.29 4.03 -15.41
C ILE A 743 17.78 3.63 -15.47
N ASP A 744 18.64 4.53 -15.97
CA ASP A 744 20.09 4.35 -16.08
C ASP A 744 20.48 3.12 -16.93
N VAL A 745 19.79 2.91 -18.06
CA VAL A 745 20.05 1.79 -18.99
C VAL A 745 20.06 2.28 -20.43
N SER A 746 21.03 1.79 -21.22
CA SER A 746 21.18 2.21 -22.61
C SER A 746 20.10 1.60 -23.52
N PRO A 747 19.68 2.33 -24.59
CA PRO A 747 18.79 1.80 -25.62
C PRO A 747 19.26 0.47 -26.22
N GLY A 748 20.58 0.30 -26.41
CA GLY A 748 21.16 -0.95 -26.89
C GLY A 748 20.86 -2.14 -25.97
N LYS A 749 21.00 -1.95 -24.65
CA LYS A 749 20.70 -3.00 -23.66
C LYS A 749 19.21 -3.32 -23.58
N LEU A 750 18.35 -2.31 -23.74
CA LEU A 750 16.91 -2.48 -23.81
C LEU A 750 16.49 -3.31 -25.04
N ARG A 751 17.10 -3.06 -26.20
CA ARG A 751 16.87 -3.86 -27.41
C ARG A 751 17.24 -5.34 -27.23
N GLU A 752 18.34 -5.65 -26.53
CA GLU A 752 18.70 -7.02 -26.17
C GLU A 752 17.61 -7.73 -25.34
N MET A 753 16.87 -6.97 -24.52
CA MET A 753 15.78 -7.48 -23.68
C MET A 753 14.42 -7.52 -24.39
N GLY A 754 14.37 -7.09 -25.67
CA GLY A 754 13.21 -7.11 -26.53
C GLY A 754 12.48 -5.77 -26.69
N TYR A 755 12.95 -4.68 -26.09
CA TYR A 755 12.37 -3.35 -26.29
C TYR A 755 12.88 -2.75 -27.61
N THR A 756 12.09 -2.91 -28.66
CA THR A 756 12.50 -2.56 -30.04
C THR A 756 12.01 -1.20 -30.50
N HIS A 757 10.83 -0.77 -30.05
CA HIS A 757 10.20 0.47 -30.47
C HIS A 757 9.75 1.29 -29.26
N ASP A 758 9.57 2.59 -29.48
CA ASP A 758 8.98 3.52 -28.53
C ASP A 758 7.44 3.54 -28.64
N ILE A 759 6.78 4.38 -27.84
CA ILE A 759 5.31 4.51 -27.85
C ILE A 759 4.71 4.99 -29.18
N LYS A 760 5.51 5.64 -30.04
CA LYS A 760 5.08 6.15 -31.35
C LYS A 760 5.30 5.11 -32.46
N GLY A 761 5.84 3.94 -32.12
CA GLY A 761 6.21 2.90 -33.08
C GLY A 761 7.56 3.15 -33.75
N GLU A 762 8.32 4.16 -33.33
CA GLU A 762 9.64 4.45 -33.87
C GLU A 762 10.69 3.53 -33.26
N GLU A 763 11.72 3.17 -34.03
CA GLU A 763 12.80 2.32 -33.54
C GLU A 763 13.53 2.97 -32.34
N LEU A 764 13.72 2.21 -31.26
CA LEU A 764 14.38 2.69 -30.05
C LEU A 764 15.88 2.93 -30.32
N LYS A 765 16.27 4.19 -30.52
CA LYS A 765 17.63 4.64 -30.87
C LYS A 765 18.27 5.51 -29.79
N ASN A 766 17.48 6.39 -29.18
CA ASN A 766 17.94 7.42 -28.25
C ASN A 766 17.42 7.15 -26.84
N ASP A 767 18.07 7.75 -25.84
CA ASP A 767 17.74 7.59 -24.42
C ASP A 767 16.65 8.54 -23.92
N ASP A 768 16.10 9.38 -24.80
CA ASP A 768 14.99 10.32 -24.54
C ASP A 768 13.63 9.79 -25.05
N GLN A 769 13.61 8.66 -25.75
CA GLN A 769 12.36 8.05 -26.23
C GLN A 769 11.59 7.44 -25.06
N VAL A 770 10.25 7.56 -25.10
CA VAL A 770 9.37 6.94 -24.12
C VAL A 770 9.04 5.51 -24.57
N VAL A 771 9.25 4.53 -23.70
CA VAL A 771 9.05 3.11 -23.99
C VAL A 771 7.98 2.54 -23.06
N GLU A 772 7.06 1.75 -23.60
CA GLU A 772 6.05 1.03 -22.82
C GLU A 772 6.70 -0.09 -22.00
N LEU A 773 6.47 -0.07 -20.68
CA LEU A 773 6.99 -1.05 -19.74
C LEU A 773 6.25 -2.38 -19.86
N ARG A 774 6.99 -3.47 -20.03
CA ARG A 774 6.39 -4.81 -20.02
C ARG A 774 5.95 -5.22 -18.61
N ILE A 775 4.86 -5.98 -18.53
CA ILE A 775 4.06 -6.12 -17.31
C ILE A 775 4.74 -6.78 -16.08
N GLN A 776 5.88 -7.47 -16.25
CA GLN A 776 6.65 -8.12 -15.17
C GLN A 776 8.06 -7.53 -15.05
N ASP A 777 8.34 -6.42 -15.73
CA ASP A 777 9.62 -5.73 -15.65
C ASP A 777 9.62 -4.72 -14.49
N LEU A 778 10.75 -4.63 -13.79
CA LEU A 778 10.93 -3.89 -12.55
C LEU A 778 12.02 -2.84 -12.68
N VAL A 779 11.75 -1.64 -12.18
CA VAL A 779 12.73 -0.57 -11.99
C VAL A 779 12.91 -0.37 -10.48
N ILE A 780 14.00 -0.94 -9.95
CA ILE A 780 14.26 -1.00 -8.50
C ILE A 780 15.06 0.21 -8.02
N SER A 781 14.94 0.58 -6.75
CA SER A 781 15.80 1.65 -6.20
C SER A 781 17.29 1.28 -6.23
N GLU A 782 18.17 2.28 -6.31
CA GLU A 782 19.63 2.07 -6.25
C GLU A 782 20.07 1.34 -4.98
N ALA A 783 19.44 1.63 -3.82
CA ALA A 783 19.71 0.95 -2.57
C ALA A 783 19.34 -0.55 -2.62
N CYS A 784 18.25 -0.89 -3.31
CA CYS A 784 17.87 -2.29 -3.55
C CYS A 784 18.92 -2.97 -4.44
N ALA A 785 19.32 -2.33 -5.55
CA ALA A 785 20.34 -2.87 -6.45
C ALA A 785 21.67 -3.14 -5.73
N GLU A 786 22.16 -2.20 -4.92
CA GLU A 786 23.38 -2.38 -4.12
C GLU A 786 23.28 -3.57 -3.16
N TYR A 787 22.12 -3.80 -2.55
CA TYR A 787 21.91 -4.96 -1.69
C TYR A 787 21.84 -6.25 -2.51
N LEU A 788 21.10 -6.28 -3.62
CA LEU A 788 20.99 -7.45 -4.49
C LEU A 788 22.33 -7.82 -5.14
N MET A 789 23.23 -6.88 -5.38
CA MET A 789 24.61 -7.18 -5.78
C MET A 789 25.35 -7.98 -4.68
N ARG A 790 25.19 -7.62 -3.41
CA ARG A 790 25.75 -8.40 -2.30
C ARG A 790 25.11 -9.78 -2.20
N VAL A 791 23.81 -9.87 -2.48
CA VAL A 791 23.09 -11.15 -2.54
C VAL A 791 23.61 -12.02 -3.69
N SER A 792 23.84 -11.46 -4.89
CA SER A 792 24.36 -12.22 -6.02
C SER A 792 25.76 -12.77 -5.75
N HIS A 793 26.64 -11.97 -5.12
CA HIS A 793 27.95 -12.45 -4.65
C HIS A 793 27.84 -13.57 -3.63
N PHE A 794 26.89 -13.46 -2.69
CA PHE A 794 26.60 -14.53 -1.75
C PHE A 794 26.14 -15.82 -2.46
N ILE A 795 25.25 -15.71 -3.46
CA ILE A 795 24.76 -16.88 -4.21
C ILE A 795 25.88 -17.52 -5.04
N ASP A 796 26.72 -16.73 -5.68
CA ASP A 796 27.88 -17.24 -6.44
C ASP A 796 28.89 -17.94 -5.52
N ASP A 797 29.19 -17.33 -4.36
CA ASP A 797 30.02 -17.95 -3.34
C ASP A 797 29.39 -19.24 -2.79
N LEU A 798 28.05 -19.28 -2.66
CA LEU A 798 27.31 -20.43 -2.17
C LEU A 798 27.35 -21.58 -3.18
N LEU A 799 27.07 -21.31 -4.45
CA LEU A 799 27.18 -22.28 -5.53
C LEU A 799 28.60 -22.83 -5.62
N LYS A 800 29.61 -21.96 -5.60
CA LYS A 800 31.01 -22.37 -5.72
C LYS A 800 31.55 -23.14 -4.53
N ASN A 801 31.40 -22.59 -3.31
CA ASN A 801 32.12 -23.11 -2.14
C ASN A 801 31.29 -24.14 -1.34
N PHE A 802 29.96 -24.06 -1.38
CA PHE A 802 29.11 -24.99 -0.63
C PHE A 802 28.53 -26.08 -1.53
N TYR A 803 28.07 -25.71 -2.71
CA TYR A 803 27.54 -26.68 -3.67
C TYR A 803 28.57 -27.15 -4.69
N GLU A 804 29.82 -26.66 -4.74
CA GLU A 804 30.82 -27.07 -5.74
C GLU A 804 30.27 -27.02 -7.19
N MET A 805 29.70 -25.88 -7.57
CA MET A 805 29.10 -25.58 -8.87
C MET A 805 29.64 -24.25 -9.41
N GLU A 806 29.45 -24.01 -10.71
CA GLU A 806 29.83 -22.73 -11.30
C GLU A 806 28.96 -21.57 -10.75
N PRO A 807 29.54 -20.37 -10.58
CA PRO A 807 28.79 -19.15 -10.28
C PRO A 807 27.68 -18.88 -11.30
N PHE A 808 26.56 -18.32 -10.84
CA PHE A 808 25.39 -18.09 -11.69
C PHE A 808 25.31 -16.63 -12.18
N TYR A 809 25.51 -15.65 -11.29
CA TYR A 809 25.26 -14.24 -11.59
C TYR A 809 26.49 -13.54 -12.18
N ASN A 810 27.66 -13.69 -11.55
CA ASN A 810 28.91 -13.02 -11.94
C ASN A 810 28.80 -11.48 -12.05
N VAL A 811 27.89 -10.87 -11.29
CA VAL A 811 27.57 -9.43 -11.27
C VAL A 811 28.73 -8.64 -10.68
N LYS A 812 29.20 -7.58 -11.37
CA LYS A 812 30.28 -6.69 -10.89
C LYS A 812 29.80 -5.27 -10.68
N THR A 813 28.87 -4.83 -11.52
CA THR A 813 28.27 -3.50 -11.50
C THR A 813 26.75 -3.62 -11.40
N LYS A 814 26.07 -2.55 -11.00
CA LYS A 814 24.60 -2.54 -10.98
C LYS A 814 24.01 -2.86 -12.36
N GLY A 815 24.64 -2.39 -13.45
CA GLY A 815 24.21 -2.68 -14.82
C GLY A 815 24.18 -4.17 -15.16
N ASP A 816 25.00 -5.00 -14.51
CA ASP A 816 24.98 -6.45 -14.72
C ASP A 816 23.74 -7.11 -14.09
N LEU A 817 23.03 -6.44 -13.18
CA LEU A 817 21.74 -6.93 -12.66
C LEU A 817 20.61 -6.86 -13.69
N VAL A 818 20.76 -6.03 -14.73
CA VAL A 818 19.74 -5.84 -15.76
C VAL A 818 19.55 -7.13 -16.56
N GLY A 819 18.30 -7.61 -16.58
CA GLY A 819 17.89 -8.88 -17.20
C GLY A 819 17.78 -10.04 -16.22
N HIS A 820 18.31 -9.94 -15.00
CA HIS A 820 18.17 -11.00 -14.00
C HIS A 820 16.75 -11.03 -13.38
N LEU A 821 16.30 -12.25 -13.09
CA LEU A 821 14.98 -12.50 -12.51
C LEU A 821 14.99 -12.31 -11.00
N ALA A 822 13.90 -11.71 -10.52
CA ALA A 822 13.60 -11.46 -9.13
C ALA A 822 12.19 -11.97 -8.79
N VAL A 823 11.91 -12.09 -7.51
CA VAL A 823 10.59 -12.41 -6.98
C VAL A 823 10.12 -11.21 -6.16
N GLY A 824 8.97 -10.66 -6.54
CA GLY A 824 8.22 -9.74 -5.70
C GLY A 824 7.34 -10.52 -4.75
N LEU A 825 7.36 -10.18 -3.46
CA LEU A 825 6.49 -10.81 -2.46
C LEU A 825 5.96 -9.75 -1.50
N ALA A 826 4.64 -9.69 -1.42
CA ALA A 826 3.92 -8.81 -0.52
C ALA A 826 3.91 -9.35 0.93
N PRO A 827 3.90 -8.47 1.93
CA PRO A 827 3.52 -8.86 3.29
C PRO A 827 2.15 -9.54 3.28
N HIS A 828 1.91 -10.47 4.21
CA HIS A 828 0.60 -11.15 4.36
C HIS A 828 0.14 -12.05 3.19
N THR A 829 0.92 -12.15 2.11
CA THR A 829 0.66 -13.09 1.00
C THR A 829 1.58 -14.30 1.10
N SER A 830 1.28 -15.33 0.30
CA SER A 830 2.08 -16.56 0.21
C SER A 830 2.47 -16.94 -1.23
N ALA A 831 2.05 -16.13 -2.21
CA ALA A 831 2.43 -16.27 -3.61
C ALA A 831 3.45 -15.18 -3.98
N GLY A 832 4.65 -15.59 -4.37
CA GLY A 832 5.62 -14.69 -5.01
C GLY A 832 5.25 -14.49 -6.48
N VAL A 833 5.57 -13.33 -7.03
CA VAL A 833 5.36 -13.01 -8.45
C VAL A 833 6.71 -12.79 -9.11
N LEU A 834 6.95 -13.51 -10.20
CA LEU A 834 8.17 -13.38 -10.98
C LEU A 834 8.26 -12.01 -11.63
N GLY A 835 9.42 -11.36 -11.50
CA GLY A 835 9.74 -10.15 -12.25
C GLY A 835 11.16 -10.16 -12.82
N ARG A 836 11.46 -9.22 -13.71
CA ARG A 836 12.78 -9.05 -14.31
C ARG A 836 13.28 -7.63 -14.07
N ILE A 837 14.50 -7.48 -13.57
CA ILE A 837 15.07 -6.16 -13.32
C ILE A 837 15.49 -5.54 -14.65
N ILE A 838 14.98 -4.36 -14.99
CA ILE A 838 15.33 -3.67 -16.24
C ILE A 838 16.09 -2.36 -16.05
N GLY A 839 16.15 -1.84 -14.82
CA GLY A 839 16.86 -0.60 -14.53
C GLY A 839 16.67 -0.12 -13.10
N PHE A 840 17.10 1.12 -12.84
CA PHE A 840 17.28 1.66 -11.50
C PHE A 840 16.68 3.05 -11.33
N THR A 841 16.06 3.31 -10.18
CA THR A 841 15.56 4.65 -9.84
C THR A 841 16.27 5.23 -8.61
N LYS A 842 16.39 6.56 -8.59
CA LYS A 842 16.88 7.31 -7.42
C LYS A 842 15.80 7.50 -6.35
N ALA A 843 14.53 7.22 -6.66
CA ALA A 843 13.46 7.25 -5.68
C ALA A 843 13.59 6.07 -4.70
N ALA A 844 13.12 6.26 -3.47
CA ALA A 844 13.09 5.20 -2.46
C ALA A 844 11.85 4.30 -2.65
N ALA A 845 11.74 3.69 -3.83
CA ALA A 845 10.59 2.91 -4.27
C ALA A 845 10.99 1.82 -5.28
N CYS A 846 10.06 0.91 -5.55
CA CYS A 846 10.11 -0.03 -6.66
C CYS A 846 9.01 0.36 -7.66
N TYR A 847 9.41 0.82 -8.84
CA TYR A 847 8.49 1.04 -9.95
C TYR A 847 8.25 -0.28 -10.68
N ALA A 848 6.99 -0.59 -10.93
CA ALA A 848 6.58 -1.74 -11.73
C ALA A 848 5.24 -1.46 -12.40
N HIS A 849 4.90 -2.29 -13.39
CA HIS A 849 3.59 -2.23 -14.02
C HIS A 849 2.47 -2.39 -12.97
N PRO A 850 1.34 -1.65 -13.05
CA PRO A 850 0.22 -1.80 -12.12
C PRO A 850 -0.23 -3.25 -11.91
N TYR A 851 -0.23 -4.07 -12.97
CA TYR A 851 -0.52 -5.50 -12.86
C TYR A 851 0.44 -6.27 -11.97
N PHE A 852 1.73 -5.92 -11.95
CA PHE A 852 2.70 -6.55 -11.06
C PHE A 852 2.39 -6.27 -9.58
N HIS A 853 1.91 -5.07 -9.26
CA HIS A 853 1.48 -4.70 -7.91
C HIS A 853 0.16 -5.38 -7.54
N SER A 854 -0.84 -5.33 -8.43
CA SER A 854 -2.13 -5.99 -8.22
C SER A 854 -2.04 -7.52 -8.15
N ALA A 855 -1.13 -8.16 -8.90
CA ALA A 855 -0.86 -9.60 -8.80
C ALA A 855 -0.35 -10.03 -7.41
N LYS A 856 0.23 -9.09 -6.66
CA LYS A 856 0.67 -9.29 -5.27
C LYS A 856 -0.37 -8.78 -4.26
N ARG A 857 -1.56 -8.41 -4.74
CA ARG A 857 -2.67 -7.85 -3.99
C ARG A 857 -2.30 -6.56 -3.27
N ARG A 858 -1.60 -5.68 -3.98
CA ARG A 858 -1.09 -4.39 -3.50
C ARG A 858 -1.54 -3.23 -4.37
N ASN A 859 -1.69 -2.10 -3.71
CA ASN A 859 -1.96 -0.80 -4.32
C ASN A 859 -0.78 0.14 -4.09
N CYS A 860 -0.76 1.28 -4.76
CA CYS A 860 0.28 2.29 -4.57
C CYS A 860 -0.16 3.36 -3.55
N ASP A 861 -0.72 2.93 -2.41
CA ASP A 861 -1.18 3.78 -1.30
C ASP A 861 -0.25 3.70 -0.07
N SER A 862 1.03 3.43 -0.30
CA SER A 862 2.14 3.19 0.66
C SER A 862 2.30 1.76 1.16
N ASP A 863 1.69 0.82 0.46
CA ASP A 863 2.11 -0.55 0.53
C ASP A 863 3.59 -0.71 0.15
N GLU A 864 4.16 -1.79 0.68
CA GLU A 864 5.59 -2.08 0.59
C GLU A 864 5.77 -3.54 0.22
N ASP A 865 6.40 -3.80 -0.92
CA ASP A 865 6.78 -5.14 -1.33
C ASP A 865 8.23 -5.45 -1.05
N SER A 866 8.49 -6.75 -0.89
CA SER A 866 9.83 -7.28 -0.81
C SER A 866 10.30 -7.79 -2.17
N VAL A 867 11.53 -7.44 -2.55
CA VAL A 867 12.21 -7.94 -3.74
C VAL A 867 13.35 -8.85 -3.30
N MET A 868 13.43 -10.03 -3.90
CA MET A 868 14.50 -11.01 -3.70
C MET A 868 14.98 -11.58 -5.05
N LEU A 869 16.24 -11.97 -5.15
CA LEU A 869 16.74 -12.64 -6.36
C LEU A 869 16.13 -14.05 -6.47
N LEU A 870 15.73 -14.46 -7.68
CA LEU A 870 15.08 -15.75 -7.89
C LEU A 870 15.92 -16.92 -7.36
N MET A 871 17.22 -16.95 -7.66
CA MET A 871 18.11 -18.03 -7.22
C MET A 871 18.27 -18.09 -5.70
N ASP A 872 18.21 -16.95 -5.00
CA ASP A 872 18.23 -16.93 -3.52
C ASP A 872 17.00 -17.63 -2.95
N ALA A 873 15.82 -17.30 -3.47
CA ALA A 873 14.58 -17.97 -3.08
C ALA A 873 14.67 -19.48 -3.30
N LEU A 874 15.10 -19.92 -4.49
CA LEU A 874 15.16 -21.36 -4.81
C LEU A 874 16.19 -22.14 -3.97
N LEU A 875 17.37 -21.58 -3.72
CA LEU A 875 18.45 -22.27 -3.00
C LEU A 875 18.29 -22.24 -1.48
N ASN A 876 17.72 -21.17 -0.93
CA ASN A 876 17.75 -20.94 0.52
C ASN A 876 16.41 -21.14 1.21
N PHE A 877 15.28 -20.93 0.53
CA PHE A 877 13.96 -21.15 1.12
C PHE A 877 13.76 -22.60 1.56
N SER A 878 13.17 -22.83 2.73
CA SER A 878 12.68 -24.16 3.11
C SER A 878 11.50 -24.08 4.06
N LYS A 879 10.50 -24.95 3.86
CA LYS A 879 9.31 -25.04 4.72
C LYS A 879 9.67 -25.40 6.15
N VAL A 880 10.77 -26.13 6.39
CA VAL A 880 11.21 -26.53 7.75
C VAL A 880 11.72 -25.35 8.60
N TYR A 881 11.98 -24.20 7.99
CA TYR A 881 12.38 -22.98 8.70
C TYR A 881 11.18 -22.11 9.08
N LEU A 882 10.01 -22.36 8.49
CA LEU A 882 8.82 -21.57 8.76
C LEU A 882 8.44 -21.66 10.24
N PRO A 883 8.12 -20.53 10.89
CA PRO A 883 7.65 -20.53 12.27
C PRO A 883 6.44 -21.44 12.46
N SER A 884 6.41 -22.20 13.57
CA SER A 884 5.25 -23.01 13.94
C SER A 884 4.11 -22.20 14.57
N SER A 885 4.35 -20.93 14.87
CA SER A 885 3.33 -20.01 15.38
C SER A 885 2.37 -19.61 14.27
N ARG A 886 1.09 -19.40 14.61
CA ARG A 886 0.07 -18.86 13.69
C ARG A 886 0.57 -17.62 12.95
N GLY A 887 0.34 -17.58 11.65
CA GLY A 887 0.84 -16.54 10.75
C GLY A 887 2.31 -16.70 10.34
N GLY A 888 2.94 -17.83 10.67
CA GLY A 888 4.34 -18.12 10.34
C GLY A 888 4.59 -18.34 8.86
N ARG A 889 3.58 -18.85 8.14
CA ARG A 889 3.61 -19.11 6.69
C ARG A 889 3.20 -17.89 5.86
N MET A 890 2.65 -16.85 6.50
CA MET A 890 2.47 -15.55 5.84
C MET A 890 3.82 -14.98 5.45
N ASP A 891 3.86 -14.21 4.36
CA ASP A 891 5.08 -13.52 3.92
C ASP A 891 6.20 -14.53 3.59
N ALA A 892 5.86 -15.69 3.03
CA ALA A 892 6.79 -16.70 2.53
C ALA A 892 6.40 -17.11 1.10
N PRO A 893 7.35 -17.30 0.16
CA PRO A 893 7.04 -17.65 -1.22
C PRO A 893 6.69 -19.15 -1.33
N LEU A 894 5.48 -19.52 -0.93
CA LEU A 894 4.99 -20.92 -0.97
C LEU A 894 4.66 -21.40 -2.38
N VAL A 895 4.43 -20.47 -3.30
CA VAL A 895 4.24 -20.71 -4.73
C VAL A 895 4.81 -19.50 -5.49
N LEU A 896 5.29 -19.73 -6.71
CA LEU A 896 5.77 -18.67 -7.61
C LEU A 896 4.86 -18.56 -8.83
N SER A 897 4.17 -17.44 -8.95
CA SER A 897 3.47 -17.06 -10.19
C SER A 897 4.51 -16.65 -11.24
N SER A 898 4.58 -17.44 -12.30
CA SER A 898 5.53 -17.24 -13.40
C SER A 898 5.02 -16.28 -14.48
N ARG A 899 3.70 -16.18 -14.63
CA ARG A 899 3.02 -15.36 -15.63
C ARG A 899 1.89 -14.58 -14.96
N ILE A 900 1.79 -13.30 -15.30
CA ILE A 900 0.66 -12.46 -14.90
C ILE A 900 -0.38 -12.48 -16.01
N ASP A 901 -1.59 -12.85 -15.65
CA ASP A 901 -2.80 -12.66 -16.46
C ASP A 901 -3.69 -11.61 -15.78
N PRO A 902 -3.95 -10.45 -16.42
CA PRO A 902 -4.81 -9.41 -15.87
C PRO A 902 -6.22 -9.88 -15.48
N GLU A 903 -6.74 -10.94 -16.07
CA GLU A 903 -8.05 -11.50 -15.69
C GLU A 903 -8.02 -12.18 -14.30
N GLU A 904 -6.86 -12.67 -13.86
CA GLU A 904 -6.68 -13.46 -12.65
C GLU A 904 -6.10 -12.71 -11.45
N ILE A 905 -5.90 -11.39 -11.58
CA ILE A 905 -5.35 -10.53 -10.52
C ILE A 905 -6.43 -9.61 -9.95
N ASP A 906 -6.06 -8.85 -8.91
CA ASP A 906 -6.96 -7.92 -8.25
C ASP A 906 -7.55 -6.89 -9.22
N ASP A 907 -8.87 -6.70 -9.12
CA ASP A 907 -9.70 -5.91 -10.02
C ASP A 907 -9.46 -4.39 -9.95
N GLU A 908 -8.64 -3.93 -9.01
CA GLU A 908 -8.33 -2.51 -8.88
C GLU A 908 -7.58 -1.98 -10.11
N SER A 909 -6.66 -2.79 -10.65
CA SER A 909 -5.93 -2.47 -11.88
C SER A 909 -6.83 -2.37 -13.12
N HIS A 910 -8.02 -2.96 -13.10
CA HIS A 910 -8.95 -2.93 -14.23
C HIS A 910 -9.55 -1.53 -14.46
N ASN A 911 -9.52 -0.68 -13.43
CA ASN A 911 -10.04 0.69 -13.49
C ASN A 911 -9.02 1.69 -14.05
N LEU A 912 -7.81 1.25 -14.38
CA LEU A 912 -6.77 2.12 -14.91
C LEU A 912 -7.16 2.69 -16.28
N ASP A 913 -7.13 4.02 -16.40
CA ASP A 913 -7.46 4.74 -17.63
C ASP A 913 -6.32 4.62 -18.65
N THR A 914 -6.64 4.42 -19.94
CA THR A 914 -5.66 4.12 -21.00
C THR A 914 -5.72 5.09 -22.19
N MET A 915 -6.04 6.36 -21.93
CA MET A 915 -6.28 7.37 -22.98
C MET A 915 -5.22 8.48 -22.97
N GLU A 916 -4.86 8.97 -24.16
CA GLU A 916 -3.99 10.14 -24.36
C GLU A 916 -4.66 11.45 -23.93
N MET A 917 -5.97 11.54 -24.05
CA MET A 917 -6.73 12.72 -23.62
C MET A 917 -8.10 12.29 -23.11
N LEU A 918 -8.54 12.88 -22.00
CA LEU A 918 -9.89 12.67 -21.50
C LEU A 918 -10.90 13.41 -22.39
N PRO A 919 -12.02 12.80 -22.77
CA PRO A 919 -12.99 13.43 -23.68
C PRO A 919 -13.66 14.65 -23.03
N LEU A 920 -13.95 15.67 -23.85
CA LEU A 920 -14.65 16.89 -23.43
C LEU A 920 -15.93 16.62 -22.63
N GLU A 921 -16.71 15.63 -23.07
CA GLU A 921 -17.98 15.23 -22.45
C GLU A 921 -17.78 14.83 -20.99
N LEU A 922 -16.63 14.20 -20.66
CA LEU A 922 -16.33 13.82 -19.28
C LEU A 922 -16.14 15.05 -18.41
N TYR A 923 -15.39 16.07 -18.87
CA TYR A 923 -15.23 17.34 -18.16
C TYR A 923 -16.58 18.01 -17.87
N GLN A 924 -17.47 18.04 -18.87
CA GLN A 924 -18.83 18.57 -18.70
C GLN A 924 -19.63 17.78 -17.65
N LYS A 925 -19.55 16.44 -17.67
CA LYS A 925 -20.20 15.59 -16.66
C LYS A 925 -19.65 15.73 -15.25
N THR A 926 -18.40 16.19 -15.10
CA THR A 926 -17.88 16.53 -13.76
C THR A 926 -18.61 17.71 -13.12
N MET A 927 -19.09 18.67 -13.93
CA MET A 927 -19.85 19.83 -13.44
C MET A 927 -21.24 19.43 -12.93
N GLU A 928 -21.79 18.32 -13.44
CA GLU A 928 -23.08 17.74 -13.01
C GLU A 928 -22.94 16.80 -11.79
N ASN A 929 -21.73 16.63 -11.23
CA ASN A 929 -21.42 15.64 -10.19
C ASN A 929 -21.85 14.20 -10.55
N ALA A 930 -21.69 13.82 -11.83
CA ALA A 930 -22.08 12.50 -12.32
C ALA A 930 -21.40 11.36 -11.57
N LYS A 931 -22.07 10.21 -11.44
CA LYS A 931 -21.42 9.01 -10.89
C LYS A 931 -20.47 8.42 -11.92
N PRO A 932 -19.26 7.97 -11.53
CA PRO A 932 -18.30 7.39 -12.47
C PRO A 932 -18.86 6.20 -13.26
N ALA A 933 -19.69 5.37 -12.62
CA ALA A 933 -20.31 4.22 -13.27
C ALA A 933 -21.26 4.61 -14.43
N ASP A 934 -21.84 5.81 -14.41
CA ASP A 934 -22.77 6.28 -15.43
C ASP A 934 -22.05 6.85 -16.66
N VAL A 935 -20.75 7.13 -16.54
CA VAL A 935 -19.91 7.72 -17.61
C VAL A 935 -18.73 6.84 -18.00
N VAL A 936 -18.61 5.64 -17.40
CA VAL A 936 -17.50 4.70 -17.66
C VAL A 936 -17.41 4.30 -19.14
N ASP A 937 -18.52 4.33 -19.87
CA ASP A 937 -18.54 4.02 -21.30
C ASP A 937 -17.72 5.02 -22.12
N MET A 938 -17.57 6.26 -21.64
CA MET A 938 -16.78 7.33 -22.28
C MET A 938 -15.27 7.17 -22.07
N VAL A 939 -14.83 6.32 -21.12
CA VAL A 939 -13.42 6.17 -20.75
C VAL A 939 -12.91 4.80 -21.16
N ASP A 940 -11.86 4.74 -21.97
CA ASP A 940 -11.16 3.48 -22.22
C ASP A 940 -10.31 3.11 -20.99
N ASN A 941 -10.54 1.91 -20.47
CA ASN A 941 -9.87 1.39 -19.29
C ASN A 941 -9.46 -0.07 -19.51
N VAL A 942 -8.57 -0.55 -18.66
CA VAL A 942 -8.05 -1.93 -18.73
C VAL A 942 -9.18 -2.96 -18.80
N LYS A 943 -10.27 -2.77 -18.05
CA LYS A 943 -11.41 -3.69 -18.05
C LYS A 943 -11.98 -3.98 -19.45
N LYS A 944 -11.99 -3.00 -20.36
CA LYS A 944 -12.49 -3.14 -21.75
C LYS A 944 -11.51 -3.89 -22.68
N ARG A 945 -10.29 -4.14 -22.21
CA ARG A 945 -9.20 -4.78 -22.94
C ARG A 945 -8.90 -6.21 -22.47
N LEU A 946 -9.43 -6.62 -21.31
CA LEU A 946 -9.31 -7.98 -20.80
C LEU A 946 -9.74 -9.04 -21.84
N GLY A 947 -9.01 -10.16 -21.87
CA GLY A 947 -9.23 -11.25 -22.81
C GLY A 947 -8.70 -11.01 -24.23
N LYS A 948 -8.15 -9.82 -24.51
CA LYS A 948 -7.54 -9.46 -25.80
C LYS A 948 -6.02 -9.29 -25.67
N ASP A 949 -5.31 -9.14 -26.79
CA ASP A 949 -3.87 -8.94 -26.79
C ASP A 949 -3.49 -7.55 -26.23
N GLU A 950 -4.34 -6.55 -26.46
CA GLU A 950 -4.22 -5.17 -25.99
C GLU A 950 -4.28 -5.02 -24.47
N GLN A 951 -4.54 -6.09 -23.72
CA GLN A 951 -4.40 -6.04 -22.26
C GLN A 951 -2.94 -5.85 -21.82
N TYR A 952 -1.98 -6.25 -22.66
CA TYR A 952 -0.54 -6.24 -22.36
C TYR A 952 0.22 -5.05 -22.97
N HIS A 953 -0.42 -4.24 -23.83
CA HIS A 953 0.20 -3.13 -24.55
C HIS A 953 -0.78 -2.00 -24.87
N GLY A 954 -0.26 -0.85 -25.28
CA GLY A 954 -1.03 0.33 -25.62
C GLY A 954 -1.71 1.00 -24.41
N LEU A 955 -1.18 0.82 -23.19
CA LEU A 955 -1.76 1.39 -21.96
C LEU A 955 -1.32 2.85 -21.75
N ILE A 956 -1.69 3.70 -22.71
CA ILE A 956 -1.30 5.11 -22.81
C ILE A 956 -1.84 5.94 -21.62
N TYR A 957 -1.34 7.16 -21.48
CA TYR A 957 -1.60 8.09 -20.38
C TYR A 957 -1.76 9.52 -20.94
N SER A 958 -2.37 10.41 -20.16
CA SER A 958 -2.74 11.76 -20.62
C SER A 958 -1.77 12.87 -20.26
N HIS A 959 -0.87 12.66 -19.30
CA HIS A 959 0.07 13.67 -18.82
C HIS A 959 1.50 13.16 -18.81
N GLU A 960 2.41 13.88 -19.46
CA GLU A 960 3.82 13.53 -19.45
C GLU A 960 4.49 13.90 -18.11
N THR A 961 5.64 13.29 -17.84
CA THR A 961 6.57 13.85 -16.85
C THR A 961 8.00 13.76 -17.34
N SER A 962 8.80 14.81 -17.10
CA SER A 962 10.19 14.85 -17.53
C SER A 962 11.07 13.82 -16.82
N SER A 963 10.74 13.50 -15.56
CA SER A 963 11.43 12.46 -14.78
C SER A 963 10.52 11.74 -13.78
N ILE A 964 10.45 10.41 -13.84
CA ILE A 964 9.68 9.58 -12.87
C ILE A 964 10.13 9.77 -11.42
N HIS A 965 11.32 10.30 -11.19
CA HIS A 965 11.83 10.55 -9.86
C HIS A 965 12.17 12.02 -9.62
N GLN A 966 11.66 12.98 -10.41
CA GLN A 966 11.91 14.40 -10.14
C GLN A 966 11.44 14.81 -8.73
N GLY A 967 12.12 15.76 -8.09
CA GLY A 967 11.80 16.22 -6.73
C GLY A 967 12.58 15.51 -5.60
N PRO A 968 12.18 15.72 -4.33
CA PRO A 968 12.88 15.19 -3.16
C PRO A 968 12.87 13.66 -3.10
N LYS A 969 14.03 13.07 -2.84
CA LYS A 969 14.19 11.60 -2.74
C LYS A 969 13.88 11.05 -1.35
N ILE A 970 14.04 11.89 -0.34
CA ILE A 970 13.89 11.56 1.06
C ILE A 970 13.06 12.67 1.69
N CYS A 971 11.97 12.32 2.37
CA CYS A 971 11.15 13.33 3.03
C CYS A 971 11.86 13.90 4.27
N LEU A 972 11.60 15.18 4.57
CA LEU A 972 12.20 15.88 5.70
C LEU A 972 12.01 15.13 7.02
N TYR A 973 10.86 14.47 7.21
CA TYR A 973 10.57 13.68 8.42
C TYR A 973 11.65 12.65 8.78
N LYS A 974 12.29 12.02 7.79
CA LYS A 974 13.34 11.03 8.05
C LYS A 974 14.68 11.66 8.42
N THR A 975 14.92 12.88 7.97
CA THR A 975 16.16 13.62 8.27
C THR A 975 16.15 14.26 9.65
N LEU A 976 14.96 14.53 10.21
CA LEU A 976 14.79 15.10 11.55
C LEU A 976 14.99 14.02 12.63
N PRO A 977 15.97 14.16 13.54
CA PRO A 977 16.29 13.15 14.57
C PRO A 977 15.24 13.05 15.68
N THR A 978 14.69 14.18 16.15
CA THR A 978 13.85 14.21 17.36
C THR A 978 12.37 14.48 17.05
N MET A 979 11.47 13.97 17.89
CA MET A 979 10.03 14.28 17.78
C MET A 979 9.73 15.76 17.98
N LYS A 980 10.56 16.48 18.74
CA LYS A 980 10.41 17.92 18.94
C LYS A 980 10.65 18.69 17.65
N GLU A 981 11.74 18.41 16.97
CA GLU A 981 12.04 19.01 15.67
C GLU A 981 10.97 18.68 14.63
N LYS A 982 10.50 17.42 14.60
CA LYS A 982 9.43 16.99 13.70
C LYS A 982 8.13 17.77 13.87
N VAL A 983 7.72 18.02 15.10
CA VAL A 983 6.50 18.78 15.39
C VAL A 983 6.70 20.26 15.13
N ASN A 984 7.86 20.82 15.47
CA ASN A 984 8.18 22.22 15.18
C ASN A 984 8.17 22.52 13.68
N GLU A 985 8.77 21.66 12.85
CA GLU A 985 8.74 21.82 11.39
C GLU A 985 7.35 21.55 10.80
N GLN A 986 6.57 20.62 11.36
CA GLN A 986 5.17 20.45 11.00
C GLN A 986 4.34 21.72 11.22
N ILE A 987 4.51 22.38 12.38
CA ILE A 987 3.77 23.60 12.73
C ILE A 987 4.26 24.78 11.90
N ARG A 988 5.58 24.90 11.69
CA ARG A 988 6.15 25.92 10.81
C ARG A 988 5.62 25.82 9.39
N LEU A 989 5.36 24.60 8.90
CA LEU A 989 4.72 24.40 7.62
C LEU A 989 3.25 24.82 7.64
N ALA A 990 2.51 24.47 8.71
CA ALA A 990 1.13 24.93 8.90
C ALA A 990 1.01 26.46 8.91
N GLU A 991 1.95 27.17 9.56
CA GLU A 991 2.00 28.65 9.56
C GLU A 991 2.26 29.27 8.18
N ARG A 992 2.84 28.51 7.25
CA ARG A 992 3.15 28.98 5.90
C ARG A 992 2.02 28.70 4.91
N ILE A 993 1.18 27.70 5.13
CA ILE A 993 0.16 27.30 4.14
C ILE A 993 -1.15 28.02 4.43
N ARG A 994 -1.67 28.76 3.45
CA ARG A 994 -2.97 29.46 3.56
C ARG A 994 -4.14 28.52 3.87
N ALA A 995 -4.09 27.31 3.34
CA ALA A 995 -5.15 26.30 3.45
C ALA A 995 -5.12 25.49 4.76
N VAL A 996 -4.31 25.88 5.76
CA VAL A 996 -4.13 25.14 7.01
C VAL A 996 -4.36 26.06 8.19
N ASP A 997 -5.24 25.65 9.11
CA ASP A 997 -5.37 26.32 10.41
C ASP A 997 -4.35 25.76 11.41
N GLN A 998 -3.38 26.59 11.81
CA GLN A 998 -2.38 26.21 12.80
C GLN A 998 -2.98 25.82 14.15
N LYS A 999 -4.12 26.42 14.58
CA LYS A 999 -4.74 26.08 15.87
C LYS A 999 -5.23 24.63 15.84
N GLY A 1000 -6.04 24.28 14.84
CA GLY A 1000 -6.57 22.93 14.70
C GLY A 1000 -5.49 21.86 14.52
N VAL A 1001 -4.37 22.16 13.87
CA VAL A 1001 -3.24 21.22 13.76
C VAL A 1001 -2.62 20.93 15.14
N VAL A 1002 -2.41 21.98 15.95
CA VAL A 1002 -1.83 21.82 17.29
C VAL A 1002 -2.77 21.05 18.21
N GLU A 1003 -4.05 21.39 18.22
CA GLU A 1003 -5.10 20.65 18.95
C GLU A 1003 -5.16 19.18 18.54
N GLY A 1004 -5.12 18.92 17.23
CA GLY A 1004 -5.08 17.57 16.69
C GLY A 1004 -3.90 16.76 17.19
N VAL A 1005 -2.69 17.32 17.18
CA VAL A 1005 -1.48 16.63 17.71
C VAL A 1005 -1.61 16.34 19.20
N LEU A 1006 -2.14 17.27 19.99
CA LEU A 1006 -2.32 17.07 21.43
C LEU A 1006 -3.35 15.99 21.73
N ASN A 1007 -4.54 16.10 21.14
CA ASN A 1007 -5.69 15.25 21.46
C ASN A 1007 -5.59 13.84 20.87
N SER A 1008 -5.04 13.69 19.66
CA SER A 1008 -4.97 12.38 19.00
C SER A 1008 -3.66 11.61 19.26
N HIS A 1009 -2.57 12.30 19.60
CA HIS A 1009 -1.25 11.66 19.76
C HIS A 1009 -0.63 11.85 21.14
N PHE A 1010 -0.41 13.07 21.61
CA PHE A 1010 0.39 13.30 22.82
C PHE A 1010 -0.35 12.94 24.12
N LEU A 1011 -1.58 13.42 24.32
CA LEU A 1011 -2.36 13.15 25.53
C LEU A 1011 -2.71 11.65 25.65
N PRO A 1012 -3.19 10.96 24.59
CA PRO A 1012 -3.46 9.52 24.67
C PRO A 1012 -2.22 8.69 24.98
N ASP A 1013 -1.07 8.98 24.35
CA ASP A 1013 0.18 8.26 24.59
C ASP A 1013 0.70 8.49 26.03
N MET A 1014 0.64 9.73 26.55
CA MET A 1014 1.00 10.00 27.94
C MET A 1014 0.06 9.27 28.91
N ALA A 1015 -1.26 9.33 28.70
CA ALA A 1015 -2.24 8.63 29.53
C ALA A 1015 -2.03 7.10 29.52
N GLY A 1016 -1.78 6.53 28.34
CA GLY A 1016 -1.46 5.10 28.18
C GLY A 1016 -0.16 4.72 28.90
N ASN A 1017 0.89 5.52 28.75
CA ASN A 1017 2.17 5.30 29.42
C ASN A 1017 2.05 5.44 30.94
N ILE A 1018 1.23 6.37 31.47
CA ILE A 1018 0.95 6.48 32.91
C ILE A 1018 0.26 5.21 33.42
N ARG A 1019 -0.80 4.75 32.76
CA ARG A 1019 -1.51 3.51 33.15
C ARG A 1019 -0.57 2.31 33.12
N ALA A 1020 0.22 2.17 32.05
CA ALA A 1020 1.17 1.09 31.90
C ALA A 1020 2.29 1.16 32.95
N PHE A 1021 2.81 2.35 33.26
CA PHE A 1021 3.81 2.58 34.30
C PHE A 1021 3.29 2.18 35.69
N ALA A 1022 2.02 2.44 36.00
CA ALA A 1022 1.40 2.05 37.27
C ALA A 1022 1.19 0.52 37.40
N ARG A 1023 0.98 -0.19 36.28
CA ARG A 1023 0.72 -1.64 36.24
C ARG A 1023 1.95 -2.51 35.91
N GLN A 1024 3.13 -1.90 35.77
CA GLN A 1024 4.28 -2.54 35.17
C GLN A 1024 4.91 -3.66 36.00
N LYS A 1025 5.71 -4.49 35.33
CA LYS A 1025 6.54 -5.55 35.94
C LYS A 1025 7.99 -5.04 36.07
N VAL A 1026 8.77 -5.64 36.96
CA VAL A 1026 10.23 -5.41 37.01
C VAL A 1026 10.96 -6.53 36.30
N ARG A 1027 12.04 -6.22 35.56
CA ARG A 1027 12.86 -7.19 34.84
C ARG A 1027 14.29 -7.16 35.33
N CYS A 1028 14.89 -8.34 35.51
CA CYS A 1028 16.31 -8.46 35.75
C CYS A 1028 17.13 -8.18 34.49
N THR A 1029 18.15 -7.31 34.58
CA THR A 1029 19.06 -6.99 33.47
C THR A 1029 19.95 -8.16 33.04
N LYS A 1030 20.32 -9.04 33.99
CA LYS A 1030 21.19 -10.20 33.75
C LYS A 1030 20.47 -11.42 33.17
N CYS A 1031 19.38 -11.88 33.82
CA CYS A 1031 18.68 -13.11 33.43
C CYS A 1031 17.33 -12.89 32.73
N ASN A 1032 16.89 -11.64 32.53
CA ASN A 1032 15.60 -11.27 31.93
C ASN A 1032 14.35 -11.78 32.64
N LYS A 1033 14.47 -12.40 33.82
CA LYS A 1033 13.32 -12.82 34.64
C LYS A 1033 12.46 -11.60 35.00
N LYS A 1034 11.15 -11.71 34.78
CA LYS A 1034 10.16 -10.68 35.06
C LYS A 1034 9.44 -11.00 36.37
N TYR A 1035 9.31 -10.03 37.25
CA TYR A 1035 8.54 -10.14 38.49
C TYR A 1035 7.38 -9.15 38.46
N ARG A 1036 6.20 -9.59 38.93
CA ARG A 1036 5.02 -8.73 39.01
C ARG A 1036 5.23 -7.57 39.99
N ARG A 1037 6.00 -7.78 41.05
CA ARG A 1037 6.35 -6.79 42.07
C ARG A 1037 7.85 -6.86 42.32
N ILE A 1038 8.43 -5.78 42.82
CA ILE A 1038 9.83 -5.81 43.25
C ILE A 1038 9.95 -6.77 44.46
N PRO A 1039 10.86 -7.75 44.42
CA PRO A 1039 11.20 -8.54 45.61
C PRO A 1039 11.66 -7.62 46.74
N LEU A 1040 11.30 -7.94 47.98
CA LEU A 1040 11.72 -7.14 49.14
C LEU A 1040 13.24 -7.05 49.29
N THR A 1041 13.98 -8.01 48.73
CA THR A 1041 15.44 -8.02 48.65
C THR A 1041 16.02 -6.95 47.71
N GLY A 1042 15.21 -6.30 46.86
CA GLY A 1042 15.66 -5.36 45.84
C GLY A 1042 16.38 -5.99 44.64
N GLU A 1043 16.86 -7.22 44.78
CA GLU A 1043 17.61 -7.95 43.76
C GLU A 1043 16.84 -9.13 43.15
N CYS A 1044 17.21 -9.50 41.93
CA CYS A 1044 16.77 -10.74 41.32
C CYS A 1044 17.39 -11.95 42.05
N THR A 1045 16.74 -13.11 41.98
CA THR A 1045 17.30 -14.40 42.45
C THR A 1045 18.65 -14.80 41.83
N CYS A 1046 19.15 -14.08 40.82
CA CYS A 1046 20.48 -14.30 40.23
C CYS A 1046 21.53 -13.26 40.66
N GLY A 1047 21.22 -12.42 41.65
CA GLY A 1047 22.06 -11.30 42.11
C GLY A 1047 22.14 -10.14 41.11
N GLY A 1048 21.15 -10.03 40.22
CA GLY A 1048 21.11 -9.00 39.17
C GLY A 1048 20.15 -7.87 39.51
N ASN A 1049 20.50 -6.65 39.08
CA ASN A 1049 19.66 -5.48 39.27
C ASN A 1049 18.33 -5.61 38.52
N LEU A 1050 17.26 -5.20 39.21
CA LEU A 1050 15.91 -5.12 38.68
C LEU A 1050 15.64 -3.71 38.18
N ILE A 1051 15.15 -3.62 36.94
CA ILE A 1051 14.75 -2.36 36.32
C ILE A 1051 13.26 -2.38 36.01
N LEU A 1052 12.65 -1.21 36.05
CA LEU A 1052 11.30 -0.97 35.55
C LEU A 1052 11.26 -1.31 34.05
N SER A 1053 10.19 -1.96 33.60
CA SER A 1053 10.00 -2.21 32.17
C SER A 1053 9.68 -0.94 31.37
N ILE A 1054 9.04 0.04 32.02
CA ILE A 1054 8.70 1.35 31.47
C ILE A 1054 9.39 2.40 32.35
N SER A 1055 10.24 3.23 31.74
CA SER A 1055 10.95 4.28 32.45
C SER A 1055 10.07 5.50 32.68
N LYS A 1056 10.36 6.30 33.72
CA LYS A 1056 9.73 7.61 33.93
C LYS A 1056 9.86 8.51 32.70
N GLY A 1057 11.01 8.45 32.02
CA GLY A 1057 11.25 9.24 30.80
C GLY A 1057 10.27 8.92 29.66
N SER A 1058 9.80 7.67 29.55
CA SER A 1058 8.78 7.30 28.56
C SER A 1058 7.44 8.00 28.84
N VAL A 1059 7.12 8.23 30.12
CA VAL A 1059 5.87 8.88 30.54
C VAL A 1059 5.92 10.39 30.28
N THR A 1060 7.07 11.03 30.55
CA THR A 1060 7.21 12.49 30.45
C THR A 1060 7.69 12.97 29.07
N LYS A 1061 7.85 12.07 28.08
CA LYS A 1061 8.51 12.39 26.79
C LYS A 1061 7.86 13.53 26.01
N TYR A 1062 6.53 13.71 26.13
CA TYR A 1062 5.77 14.74 25.41
C TYR A 1062 5.30 15.90 26.30
N LEU A 1063 5.55 15.86 27.61
CA LEU A 1063 5.00 16.85 28.53
C LEU A 1063 5.48 18.28 28.23
N GLU A 1064 6.79 18.45 28.06
CA GLU A 1064 7.38 19.78 27.86
C GLU A 1064 6.99 20.38 26.51
N ILE A 1065 6.92 19.56 25.45
CA ILE A 1065 6.49 20.05 24.15
C ILE A 1065 4.98 20.38 24.15
N SER A 1066 4.15 19.59 24.84
CA SER A 1066 2.72 19.89 24.98
C SER A 1066 2.48 21.23 25.69
N LYS A 1067 3.24 21.52 26.75
CA LYS A 1067 3.18 22.82 27.44
C LYS A 1067 3.61 23.98 26.54
N GLU A 1068 4.71 23.79 25.81
CA GLU A 1068 5.23 24.80 24.87
C GLU A 1068 4.17 25.15 23.81
N LEU A 1069 3.54 24.13 23.23
CA LEU A 1069 2.46 24.31 22.25
C LEU A 1069 1.23 25.00 22.83
N ALA A 1070 0.78 24.57 24.01
CA ALA A 1070 -0.35 25.18 24.70
C ALA A 1070 -0.09 26.64 25.11
N SER A 1071 1.18 27.02 25.32
CA SER A 1071 1.54 28.42 25.61
C SER A 1071 1.64 29.31 24.37
N ARG A 1072 1.89 28.72 23.19
CA ARG A 1072 2.10 29.46 21.93
C ARG A 1072 0.81 29.69 21.15
N TYR A 1073 -0.15 28.77 21.24
CA TYR A 1073 -1.40 28.82 20.48
C TYR A 1073 -2.60 28.91 21.42
N PRO A 1074 -3.68 29.60 21.01
CA PRO A 1074 -4.91 29.69 21.79
C PRO A 1074 -5.68 28.37 21.69
N ILE A 1075 -5.32 27.39 22.53
CA ILE A 1075 -5.94 26.06 22.59
C ILE A 1075 -7.17 26.11 23.48
N ASP A 1076 -8.23 25.39 23.10
CA ASP A 1076 -9.42 25.27 23.94
C ASP A 1076 -9.08 24.56 25.28
N PRO A 1077 -9.56 25.08 26.44
CA PRO A 1077 -9.15 24.63 27.78
C PRO A 1077 -9.39 23.16 28.12
#